data_AF-A0A1H5PIA9-F1
#
_entry.id   AF-A0A1H5PIA9-F1
#
_cell.length_a   1.000
_cell.length_b   1.000
_cell.length_c   1.000
_cell.angle_alpha   90.00
_cell.angle_beta   90.00
_cell.angle_gamma   90.00
#
_symmetry.space_group_name_H-M   'P 1'
#
loop_
_entity.id
_entity.type
_entity.pdbx_description
1 polymer ?
#
loop_
_entity_poly.entity_id
_entity_poly.type
_entity_poly.pdbx_seq_one_letter_code
_entity_poly.pdbx_strand_id
1 'polypeptide(L)'
;MPRRTRHHALFDRLRTPRKLPGFLKAASVCVLIAGLLSPLAAATPAGAATASNDYCGGQCSDILPPGENGNATLAQILLNQIFGTEPDHAEDQLGTYNSLATGYSTLTDAKINTFFNDSSFGVASDQVASTEKPAGRGDVTIVRDKKAGVPHITGTTRYGTEFGAGYAAAEDRLWLMDVFRHVGRGQLTTFAGGAASNQGLEQEFYRNAPYSEADLQAQIDNAVADNGARGQQALADANAYLDGINSYIDASDSGRYFPGEYVLTGHKDSITNAGTIDHFKITDLVALASVIGALFGSGGGGEVNNAISLLAAQQKYGVTEGTKVWESFRERNDPEAALTVHNGESFPYGTKPDDPQGEALPDAGSVATEPLVYNATGTGAGQSATAASEAATKTALGSARRGMSNALVVSGKYTASGHPVAVFGPQTGYFAPQLLMLQEIQGPGISARGASFAGLSMYVELGRGQDYAWSATTSGQDIIDSYAVELCQDDYHYLFHGTCTAMDEVEQTNSWKPTTADGTAAGSYTMKVWKTKYGPVEYRATVGGKKVAYTTLRSSYMHEADSIIGFQMLNDPDYVKSPQTFQSAVQHINYTFNWFYADSTHTAYYNSGNNPVRAGGVDAEFPVWGRAAYEWQNWNPATNTADYTPAAQHPQSVDQDYYISWNNKQALNYTTASWGDGSVHRGNLLEDRVRKLVAAGGVTRSSLVKAMADASLTDLRAEDVLPDLLKVVNSSTVTDSTAAAAVTKLQTWLTAGGKRTETSAGSKTYANADAIRILDAWWPLLVKAEFQPGLGDALYTAFTNNLYIDETPSAAHGPTGAHAGSSFQYGWWSYVDKDIRSVLGQTVSGPLAEQYCGGGSLSACRDILISTLKTAAGTGASTVYPGDSLCSAGDQWCADSIVQRTLGGIKHYNISWQNRPTFQQVVEFTSHR
;
A
#
# COMPACT_ATOMS: atom_id res chain seq x y z
N MET A 1 -5.13 -13.89 -69.01
CA MET A 1 -4.18 -14.40 -70.06
C MET A 1 -3.01 -13.43 -70.17
N PRO A 2 -1.75 -13.86 -70.33
CA PRO A 2 -0.96 -14.40 -69.21
C PRO A 2 0.52 -13.91 -69.15
N ARG A 3 1.22 -14.37 -68.10
CA ARG A 3 2.64 -14.86 -68.02
C ARG A 3 3.77 -13.99 -67.40
N ARG A 4 4.33 -14.59 -66.33
CA ARG A 4 5.73 -14.73 -65.85
C ARG A 4 6.36 -13.55 -65.08
N THR A 5 6.59 -13.61 -63.74
CA THR A 5 7.65 -14.29 -62.92
C THR A 5 9.08 -13.85 -63.27
N ARG A 6 10.01 -13.41 -62.38
CA ARG A 6 10.41 -13.86 -61.01
C ARG A 6 11.38 -12.85 -60.29
N HIS A 7 11.30 -12.83 -58.94
CA HIS A 7 12.31 -12.70 -57.84
C HIS A 7 13.49 -11.68 -57.74
N HIS A 8 13.50 -11.03 -56.55
CA HIS A 8 14.56 -10.68 -55.55
C HIS A 8 15.84 -9.87 -55.87
N ALA A 9 15.99 -8.73 -55.17
CA ALA A 9 17.17 -8.26 -54.39
C ALA A 9 16.76 -6.92 -53.68
N LEU A 10 16.80 -6.78 -52.34
CA LEU A 10 17.92 -6.49 -51.42
C LEU A 10 18.63 -5.13 -51.64
N PHE A 11 18.50 -4.30 -50.58
CA PHE A 11 19.31 -3.16 -50.11
C PHE A 11 19.85 -2.12 -51.11
N ASP A 12 19.47 -0.85 -50.95
CA ASP A 12 20.30 0.16 -50.26
C ASP A 12 19.62 1.55 -50.26
N ARG A 13 19.78 2.31 -49.16
CA ARG A 13 19.89 3.80 -49.09
C ARG A 13 19.59 4.35 -47.68
N LEU A 14 20.67 4.48 -46.91
CA LEU A 14 21.16 5.72 -46.32
C LEU A 14 20.11 6.77 -45.87
N ARG A 15 19.91 6.85 -44.55
CA ARG A 15 19.62 8.12 -43.86
C ARG A 15 20.60 8.32 -42.71
N THR A 16 21.13 9.53 -42.68
CA THR A 16 22.13 10.10 -41.77
C THR A 16 21.65 10.14 -40.30
N PRO A 17 22.53 9.92 -39.30
CA PRO A 17 22.17 10.08 -37.90
C PRO A 17 22.34 11.54 -37.45
N ARG A 18 21.31 12.08 -36.79
CA ARG A 18 21.39 13.29 -35.96
C ARG A 18 22.04 12.94 -34.62
N LYS A 19 22.79 13.90 -34.10
CA LYS A 19 23.73 13.83 -32.98
C LYS A 19 23.10 13.29 -31.68
N LEU A 20 23.74 12.28 -31.10
CA LEU A 20 23.65 11.87 -29.68
C LEU A 20 24.91 12.39 -28.96
N PRO A 21 24.83 13.10 -27.83
CA PRO A 21 25.98 13.26 -26.95
C PRO A 21 25.92 12.24 -25.80
N GLY A 22 26.99 11.44 -25.68
CA GLY A 22 27.46 10.95 -24.40
C GLY A 22 27.17 9.50 -24.02
N PHE A 23 27.86 8.52 -24.62
CA PHE A 23 28.40 7.39 -23.86
C PHE A 23 29.55 6.66 -24.59
N LEU A 24 30.64 6.47 -23.83
CA LEU A 24 31.78 5.53 -23.90
C LEU A 24 32.63 5.36 -25.19
N LYS A 25 33.90 5.74 -25.07
CA LYS A 25 35.08 5.01 -25.60
C LYS A 25 36.09 4.95 -24.44
N ALA A 26 36.68 3.84 -24.04
CA ALA A 26 37.16 2.72 -24.83
C ALA A 26 37.10 1.38 -24.07
N ALA A 27 36.85 0.31 -24.82
CA ALA A 27 37.14 -1.06 -24.43
C ALA A 27 38.60 -1.40 -24.78
N SER A 28 39.20 -2.27 -23.98
CA SER A 28 40.21 -3.22 -24.47
C SER A 28 40.07 -4.53 -23.69
N VAL A 29 39.72 -5.56 -24.46
CA VAL A 29 39.58 -6.96 -24.06
C VAL A 29 40.96 -7.58 -23.89
N CYS A 30 41.16 -8.33 -22.81
CA CYS A 30 42.10 -9.46 -22.77
C CYS A 30 41.44 -10.64 -22.05
N VAL A 31 41.16 -11.69 -22.80
CA VAL A 31 40.83 -13.03 -22.32
C VAL A 31 42.12 -13.73 -21.93
N LEU A 32 42.17 -14.36 -20.75
CA LEU A 32 42.98 -15.55 -20.50
C LEU A 32 42.39 -16.34 -19.31
N ILE A 33 41.85 -17.51 -19.64
CA ILE A 33 41.43 -18.58 -18.73
C ILE A 33 42.68 -19.36 -18.30
N ALA A 34 42.87 -19.61 -17.00
CA ALA A 34 43.46 -20.86 -16.48
C ALA A 34 43.38 -20.96 -14.94
N GLY A 35 42.58 -21.94 -14.50
CA GLY A 35 42.65 -22.77 -13.30
C GLY A 35 43.45 -22.37 -12.06
N LEU A 36 42.75 -22.36 -10.92
CA LEU A 36 43.19 -23.01 -9.68
C LEU A 36 41.98 -23.68 -9.02
N LEU A 37 41.92 -25.01 -9.17
CA LEU A 37 41.09 -25.90 -8.37
C LEU A 37 41.70 -25.97 -6.97
N SER A 38 40.97 -25.49 -5.95
CA SER A 38 41.19 -25.87 -4.56
C SER A 38 40.13 -26.92 -4.18
N PRO A 39 40.48 -27.94 -3.39
CA PRO A 39 39.60 -29.07 -3.12
C PRO A 39 38.41 -28.62 -2.28
N LEU A 40 37.21 -28.72 -2.85
CA LEU A 40 35.95 -28.73 -2.12
C LEU A 40 36.01 -29.85 -1.09
N ALA A 41 36.07 -29.49 0.20
CA ALA A 41 35.70 -30.43 1.25
C ALA A 41 34.22 -30.74 1.06
N ALA A 42 33.91 -31.97 0.67
CA ALA A 42 32.54 -32.46 0.60
C ALA A 42 31.95 -32.44 2.01
N ALA A 43 31.15 -31.42 2.32
CA ALA A 43 30.25 -31.47 3.45
C ALA A 43 29.23 -32.58 3.16
N THR A 44 29.15 -33.55 4.07
CA THR A 44 28.08 -34.55 4.09
C THR A 44 26.73 -33.83 4.05
N PRO A 45 25.78 -34.23 3.18
CA PRO A 45 24.46 -33.63 3.17
C PRO A 45 23.79 -33.92 4.51
N ALA A 46 23.62 -32.89 5.34
CA ALA A 46 22.65 -32.95 6.42
C ALA A 46 21.29 -33.03 5.73
N GLY A 47 20.64 -34.19 5.81
CA GLY A 47 19.36 -34.42 5.15
C GLY A 47 18.34 -33.40 5.64
N ALA A 48 17.94 -32.48 4.78
CA ALA A 48 16.84 -31.58 5.04
C ALA A 48 15.54 -32.41 4.94
N ALA A 49 14.95 -32.67 6.11
CA ALA A 49 13.69 -33.37 6.27
C ALA A 49 12.56 -32.34 6.46
N THR A 50 11.39 -32.62 5.88
CA THR A 50 10.13 -31.91 6.13
C THR A 50 9.88 -31.78 7.63
N ALA A 51 9.52 -30.57 8.09
CA ALA A 51 9.35 -30.33 9.52
C ALA A 51 8.17 -31.16 10.07
N SER A 52 8.37 -31.85 11.21
CA SER A 52 7.36 -32.75 11.78
C SER A 52 6.13 -32.04 12.36
N ASN A 53 6.18 -30.70 12.44
CA ASN A 53 5.16 -29.81 12.99
C ASN A 53 4.45 -28.99 11.90
N ASP A 54 4.47 -29.44 10.64
CA ASP A 54 3.70 -28.83 9.56
C ASP A 54 2.31 -29.48 9.44
N TYR A 55 1.28 -28.75 9.86
CA TYR A 55 -0.11 -29.21 9.81
C TYR A 55 -0.86 -28.79 8.54
N CYS A 56 -0.20 -28.09 7.61
CA CYS A 56 -0.84 -27.66 6.38
C CYS A 56 -0.95 -28.79 5.34
N GLY A 57 -0.17 -29.87 5.48
CA GLY A 57 -0.31 -31.07 4.65
C GLY A 57 -0.18 -30.79 3.14
N GLY A 58 0.72 -29.86 2.76
CA GLY A 58 0.96 -29.46 1.37
C GLY A 58 -0.19 -28.67 0.74
N GLN A 59 -1.06 -28.04 1.53
CA GLN A 59 -2.18 -27.25 1.03
C GLN A 59 -2.00 -25.73 1.15
N CYS A 60 -0.85 -25.29 1.68
CA CYS A 60 -0.50 -23.88 1.83
C CYS A 60 0.45 -23.47 0.71
N SER A 61 0.16 -22.32 0.13
CA SER A 61 0.97 -21.70 -0.92
C SER A 61 1.12 -20.20 -0.68
N ASP A 62 2.22 -19.62 -1.13
CA ASP A 62 2.46 -18.17 -1.11
C ASP A 62 3.11 -17.67 -2.41
N ILE A 63 3.14 -16.35 -2.63
CA ILE A 63 3.88 -15.72 -3.72
C ILE A 63 4.27 -14.30 -3.32
N LEU A 64 5.49 -13.89 -3.65
CA LEU A 64 6.03 -12.54 -3.41
C LEU A 64 6.84 -12.04 -4.62
N PRO A 65 6.21 -11.49 -5.68
CA PRO A 65 6.93 -10.83 -6.77
C PRO A 65 7.72 -9.58 -6.32
N PRO A 66 8.81 -9.21 -7.04
CA PRO A 66 9.31 -9.89 -8.25
C PRO A 66 10.18 -11.13 -7.96
N GLY A 67 10.85 -11.19 -6.80
CA GLY A 67 11.72 -12.28 -6.38
C GLY A 67 12.24 -12.08 -4.96
N GLU A 68 12.89 -13.10 -4.39
CA GLU A 68 13.39 -13.05 -3.02
C GLU A 68 14.69 -12.27 -2.87
N ASN A 69 15.58 -12.26 -3.86
CA ASN A 69 16.86 -11.56 -3.73
C ASN A 69 16.72 -10.10 -4.19
N GLY A 70 16.91 -9.16 -3.27
CA GLY A 70 16.89 -7.73 -3.55
C GLY A 70 18.26 -7.07 -3.59
N ASN A 71 19.32 -7.83 -3.37
CA ASN A 71 20.69 -7.35 -3.40
C ASN A 71 21.37 -7.71 -4.72
N ALA A 72 22.13 -6.77 -5.26
CA ALA A 72 22.97 -6.99 -6.42
C ALA A 72 24.32 -6.28 -6.26
N THR A 73 25.41 -6.98 -6.53
CA THR A 73 26.74 -6.36 -6.60
C THR A 73 26.79 -5.33 -7.74
N LEU A 74 27.77 -4.42 -7.70
CA LEU A 74 27.97 -3.44 -8.78
C LEU A 74 28.09 -4.10 -10.15
N ALA A 75 28.78 -5.24 -10.24
CA ALA A 75 28.94 -5.97 -11.50
C ALA A 75 27.59 -6.47 -12.02
N GLN A 76 26.75 -7.03 -11.15
CA GLN A 76 25.41 -7.50 -11.50
C GLN A 76 24.51 -6.35 -11.95
N ILE A 77 24.53 -5.22 -11.24
CA ILE A 77 23.77 -4.02 -11.64
C ILE A 77 24.20 -3.55 -13.03
N LEU A 78 25.51 -3.44 -13.29
CA LEU A 78 26.00 -3.00 -14.60
C LEU A 78 25.62 -3.99 -15.72
N LEU A 79 25.68 -5.29 -15.45
CA LEU A 79 25.25 -6.31 -16.42
C LEU A 79 23.74 -6.24 -16.68
N ASN A 80 22.92 -6.04 -15.64
CA ASN A 80 21.47 -5.81 -15.78
C ASN A 80 21.19 -4.57 -16.64
N GLN A 81 21.84 -3.44 -16.36
CA GLN A 81 21.60 -2.19 -17.08
C GLN A 81 22.03 -2.24 -18.56
N ILE A 82 23.09 -3.00 -18.89
CA ILE A 82 23.63 -3.09 -20.27
C ILE A 82 22.98 -4.21 -21.08
N PHE A 83 22.74 -5.37 -20.46
CA PHE A 83 22.35 -6.60 -21.15
C PHE A 83 21.00 -7.16 -20.69
N GLY A 84 20.40 -6.63 -19.63
CA GLY A 84 19.15 -7.15 -19.05
C GLY A 84 19.33 -8.49 -18.34
N THR A 85 20.54 -8.79 -17.85
CA THR A 85 20.76 -10.01 -17.05
C THR A 85 20.20 -9.81 -15.65
N GLU A 86 19.41 -10.76 -15.17
CA GLU A 86 18.89 -10.76 -13.80
C GLU A 86 19.85 -11.48 -12.84
N PRO A 87 20.12 -10.93 -11.65
CA PRO A 87 20.70 -11.70 -10.54
C PRO A 87 19.80 -12.89 -10.18
N ASP A 88 20.41 -13.95 -9.64
CA ASP A 88 19.66 -15.09 -9.15
C ASP A 88 18.61 -14.64 -8.12
N HIS A 89 17.41 -15.20 -8.24
CA HIS A 89 16.25 -14.94 -7.39
C HIS A 89 15.73 -13.49 -7.36
N ALA A 90 16.17 -12.60 -8.27
CA ALA A 90 15.66 -11.22 -8.32
C ALA A 90 14.27 -11.10 -8.97
N GLU A 91 13.92 -12.01 -9.89
CA GLU A 91 12.69 -11.93 -10.71
C GLU A 91 11.96 -13.28 -10.90
N ASP A 92 12.41 -14.35 -10.26
CA ASP A 92 11.91 -15.71 -10.51
C ASP A 92 10.44 -15.94 -10.09
N GLN A 93 9.88 -15.08 -9.25
CA GLN A 93 8.47 -15.11 -8.86
C GLN A 93 7.57 -14.29 -9.79
N LEU A 94 8.10 -13.29 -10.51
CA LEU A 94 7.31 -12.35 -11.31
C LEU A 94 6.57 -13.01 -12.47
N GLY A 95 7.21 -13.96 -13.16
CA GLY A 95 6.58 -14.71 -14.26
C GLY A 95 5.42 -15.57 -13.78
N THR A 96 5.65 -16.30 -12.68
CA THR A 96 4.65 -17.12 -12.00
C THR A 96 3.46 -16.28 -11.57
N TYR A 97 3.73 -15.14 -10.91
CA TYR A 97 2.72 -14.17 -10.50
C TYR A 97 1.88 -13.65 -11.68
N ASN A 98 2.53 -13.18 -12.74
CA ASN A 98 1.87 -12.63 -13.93
C ASN A 98 1.00 -13.65 -14.67
N SER A 99 1.42 -14.92 -14.68
CA SER A 99 0.73 -15.97 -15.44
C SER A 99 -0.71 -16.23 -14.98
N LEU A 100 -1.06 -15.88 -13.72
CA LEU A 100 -2.42 -16.11 -13.22
C LEU A 100 -3.46 -15.31 -14.01
N ALA A 101 -3.12 -14.09 -14.45
CA ALA A 101 -4.02 -13.19 -15.19
C ALA A 101 -4.61 -13.83 -16.46
N THR A 102 -3.90 -14.78 -17.08
CA THR A 102 -4.37 -15.50 -18.27
C THR A 102 -4.68 -16.98 -18.01
N GLY A 103 -4.15 -17.56 -16.92
CA GLY A 103 -4.25 -18.99 -16.60
C GLY A 103 -5.38 -19.38 -15.64
N TYR A 104 -5.92 -18.45 -14.86
CA TYR A 104 -6.80 -18.78 -13.72
C TYR A 104 -8.06 -19.59 -14.09
N SER A 105 -8.62 -19.39 -15.29
CA SER A 105 -9.84 -20.09 -15.73
C SER A 105 -9.70 -21.63 -15.70
N THR A 106 -8.49 -22.13 -15.95
CA THR A 106 -8.15 -23.57 -15.97
C THR A 106 -7.62 -24.10 -14.63
N LEU A 107 -7.57 -23.26 -13.60
CA LEU A 107 -7.04 -23.61 -12.29
C LEU A 107 -7.82 -24.75 -11.64
N THR A 108 -7.09 -25.64 -10.99
CA THR A 108 -7.59 -26.71 -10.11
C THR A 108 -6.71 -26.72 -8.86
N ASP A 109 -7.14 -27.34 -7.77
CA ASP A 109 -6.34 -27.40 -6.54
C ASP A 109 -4.93 -27.98 -6.79
N ALA A 110 -4.84 -29.04 -7.59
CA ALA A 110 -3.57 -29.65 -8.00
C ALA A 110 -2.64 -28.75 -8.85
N LYS A 111 -3.13 -27.59 -9.31
CA LYS A 111 -2.39 -26.63 -10.14
C LYS A 111 -2.14 -25.30 -9.43
N ILE A 112 -2.49 -25.15 -8.15
CA ILE A 112 -2.23 -23.90 -7.42
C ILE A 112 -0.74 -23.55 -7.46
N ASN A 113 0.14 -24.53 -7.22
CA ASN A 113 1.59 -24.32 -7.21
C ASN A 113 2.22 -24.07 -8.60
N THR A 114 1.42 -23.97 -9.67
CA THR A 114 1.89 -23.41 -10.96
C THR A 114 1.81 -21.87 -10.99
N PHE A 115 1.08 -21.27 -10.05
CA PHE A 115 0.90 -19.81 -9.91
C PHE A 115 1.36 -19.28 -8.55
N PHE A 116 1.70 -20.17 -7.62
CA PHE A 116 2.18 -19.90 -6.28
C PHE A 116 3.35 -20.84 -5.94
N ASN A 117 4.06 -20.55 -4.87
CA ASN A 117 5.10 -21.38 -4.27
C ASN A 117 4.50 -22.24 -3.15
N ASP A 118 5.07 -23.42 -2.96
CA ASP A 118 4.72 -24.25 -1.81
C ASP A 118 5.25 -23.57 -0.54
N SER A 119 4.41 -23.47 0.50
CA SER A 119 4.77 -22.81 1.76
C SER A 119 4.80 -23.77 2.94
N SER A 120 5.13 -25.03 2.67
CA SER A 120 5.44 -26.01 3.71
C SER A 120 6.71 -25.63 4.48
N PHE A 121 6.82 -26.10 5.71
CA PHE A 121 8.01 -25.89 6.54
C PHE A 121 9.18 -26.79 6.13
N GLY A 122 10.37 -26.19 6.13
CA GLY A 122 11.62 -26.80 5.73
C GLY A 122 11.80 -26.88 4.21
N VAL A 123 12.97 -27.36 3.81
CA VAL A 123 13.35 -27.55 2.41
C VAL A 123 13.60 -29.03 2.17
N ALA A 124 13.03 -29.61 1.12
CA ALA A 124 13.38 -30.99 0.75
C ALA A 124 14.86 -31.07 0.35
N SER A 125 15.57 -32.13 0.73
CA SER A 125 17.02 -32.27 0.48
C SER A 125 17.47 -32.07 -0.97
N ASP A 126 16.64 -32.41 -1.95
CA ASP A 126 16.91 -32.21 -3.39
C ASP A 126 16.57 -30.80 -3.88
N GLN A 127 15.88 -30.00 -3.07
CA GLN A 127 15.49 -28.61 -3.31
C GLN A 127 16.38 -27.60 -2.57
N VAL A 128 17.38 -28.05 -1.80
CA VAL A 128 18.36 -27.18 -1.14
C VAL A 128 19.30 -26.56 -2.18
N ALA A 129 19.31 -25.24 -2.28
CA ALA A 129 20.26 -24.48 -3.11
C ALA A 129 21.58 -24.25 -2.36
N SER A 130 21.49 -23.80 -1.11
CA SER A 130 22.64 -23.54 -0.25
C SER A 130 22.31 -23.84 1.21
N THR A 131 23.36 -24.06 2.00
CA THR A 131 23.28 -24.17 3.46
C THR A 131 24.41 -23.35 4.05
N GLU A 132 24.04 -22.38 4.86
CA GLU A 132 24.94 -21.44 5.48
C GLU A 132 24.89 -21.55 7.01
N LYS A 133 26.06 -21.37 7.63
CA LYS A 133 26.20 -21.09 9.06
C LYS A 133 27.01 -19.81 9.19
N PRO A 134 26.38 -18.69 9.59
CA PRO A 134 27.09 -17.43 9.76
C PRO A 134 28.33 -17.58 10.65
N ALA A 135 29.37 -16.80 10.34
CA ALA A 135 30.66 -16.93 11.00
C ALA A 135 30.54 -16.79 12.54
N GLY A 136 31.19 -17.69 13.27
CA GLY A 136 31.13 -17.70 14.74
C GLY A 136 29.83 -18.28 15.33
N ARG A 137 28.88 -18.75 14.50
CA ARG A 137 27.61 -19.33 14.95
C ARG A 137 27.55 -20.84 14.74
N GLY A 138 27.42 -21.58 15.85
CA GLY A 138 27.15 -23.03 15.84
C GLY A 138 25.69 -23.38 16.08
N ASP A 139 24.88 -22.40 16.49
CA ASP A 139 23.54 -22.55 17.02
C ASP A 139 22.43 -22.13 16.04
N VAL A 140 22.77 -21.70 14.82
CA VAL A 140 21.83 -21.40 13.73
C VAL A 140 22.33 -21.96 12.39
N THR A 141 21.39 -22.28 11.51
CA THR A 141 21.65 -22.68 10.11
C THR A 141 20.60 -22.00 9.22
N ILE A 142 21.04 -21.44 8.10
CA ILE A 142 20.19 -20.84 7.07
C ILE A 142 20.24 -21.74 5.84
N VAL A 143 19.09 -22.22 5.38
CA VAL A 143 18.98 -23.02 4.16
C VAL A 143 18.17 -22.24 3.14
N ARG A 144 18.70 -22.03 1.93
CA ARG A 144 17.93 -21.42 0.84
C ARG A 144 17.39 -22.47 -0.11
N ASP A 145 16.14 -22.31 -0.53
CA ASP A 145 15.53 -23.17 -1.54
C ASP A 145 15.99 -22.82 -2.96
N LYS A 146 15.88 -23.76 -3.90
CA LYS A 146 16.23 -23.55 -5.33
C LYS A 146 15.19 -22.77 -6.12
N LYS A 147 13.93 -22.73 -5.68
CA LYS A 147 12.81 -22.27 -6.50
C LYS A 147 12.69 -20.76 -6.49
N ALA A 148 12.80 -20.17 -5.30
CA ALA A 148 12.59 -18.77 -5.03
C ALA A 148 13.70 -18.17 -4.16
N GLY A 149 14.60 -18.98 -3.60
CA GLY A 149 15.72 -18.49 -2.79
C GLY A 149 15.32 -18.11 -1.35
N VAL A 150 14.13 -18.52 -0.88
CA VAL A 150 13.61 -18.18 0.45
C VAL A 150 14.55 -18.70 1.54
N PRO A 151 14.94 -17.87 2.53
CA PRO A 151 15.72 -18.33 3.67
C PRO A 151 14.86 -19.11 4.66
N HIS A 152 15.29 -20.33 4.98
CA HIS A 152 14.77 -21.16 6.05
C HIS A 152 15.78 -21.15 7.20
N ILE A 153 15.48 -20.36 8.24
CA ILE A 153 16.33 -20.16 9.41
C ILE A 153 15.93 -21.15 10.51
N THR A 154 16.87 -21.99 10.93
CA THR A 154 16.68 -22.93 12.04
C THR A 154 17.72 -22.70 13.12
N GLY A 155 17.27 -22.30 14.31
CA GLY A 155 18.11 -22.07 15.48
C GLY A 155 17.86 -23.07 16.62
N THR A 156 18.91 -23.40 17.37
CA THR A 156 18.85 -24.19 18.61
C THR A 156 18.71 -23.31 19.85
N THR A 157 19.00 -22.02 19.72
CA THR A 157 18.75 -20.97 20.72
C THR A 157 17.91 -19.86 20.08
N ARG A 158 17.15 -19.11 20.89
CA ARG A 158 16.37 -17.97 20.39
C ARG A 158 17.26 -16.88 19.81
N TYR A 159 18.39 -16.58 20.47
CA TYR A 159 19.42 -15.66 19.96
C TYR A 159 20.01 -16.10 18.61
N GLY A 160 20.26 -17.41 18.40
CA GLY A 160 20.64 -17.97 17.10
C GLY A 160 19.60 -17.77 16.03
N THR A 161 18.35 -18.05 16.38
CA THR A 161 17.21 -17.93 15.47
C THR A 161 17.07 -16.50 14.95
N GLU A 162 17.04 -15.52 15.85
CA GLU A 162 16.88 -14.10 15.50
C GLU A 162 18.09 -13.50 14.80
N PHE A 163 19.30 -13.88 15.22
CA PHE A 163 20.51 -13.50 14.48
C PHE A 163 20.49 -14.03 13.04
N GLY A 164 20.04 -15.27 12.84
CA GLY A 164 19.89 -15.84 11.50
C GLY A 164 18.89 -15.07 10.65
N ALA A 165 17.76 -14.67 11.23
CA ALA A 165 16.77 -13.84 10.56
C ALA A 165 17.37 -12.49 10.13
N GLY A 166 18.14 -11.83 11.01
CA GLY A 166 18.83 -10.57 10.70
C GLY A 166 19.90 -10.72 9.62
N TYR A 167 20.68 -11.79 9.67
CA TYR A 167 21.69 -12.09 8.66
C TYR A 167 21.05 -12.30 7.27
N ALA A 168 20.00 -13.12 7.19
CA ALA A 168 19.27 -13.38 5.95
C ALA A 168 18.58 -12.11 5.41
N ALA A 169 17.97 -11.30 6.29
CA ALA A 169 17.35 -10.04 5.90
C ALA A 169 18.36 -9.06 5.28
N ALA A 170 19.55 -8.93 5.86
CA ALA A 170 20.61 -8.12 5.27
C ALA A 170 21.12 -8.74 3.95
N GLU A 171 21.24 -10.06 3.87
CA GLU A 171 21.61 -10.77 2.64
C GLU A 171 20.66 -10.50 1.47
N ASP A 172 19.38 -10.31 1.75
CA ASP A 172 18.35 -10.09 0.73
C ASP A 172 17.97 -8.61 0.53
N ARG A 173 18.08 -7.76 1.55
CA ARG A 173 17.48 -6.40 1.56
C ARG A 173 18.33 -5.28 2.15
N LEU A 174 19.62 -5.47 2.41
CA LEU A 174 20.47 -4.48 3.09
C LEU A 174 20.33 -3.05 2.54
N TRP A 175 20.42 -2.84 1.22
CA TRP A 175 20.28 -1.49 0.64
C TRP A 175 18.90 -0.87 0.91
N LEU A 176 17.83 -1.66 0.77
CA LEU A 176 16.46 -1.21 1.00
C LEU A 176 16.25 -0.80 2.48
N MET A 177 16.74 -1.62 3.41
CA MET A 177 16.70 -1.33 4.84
C MET A 177 17.42 -0.01 5.16
N ASP A 178 18.56 0.24 4.49
CA ASP A 178 19.29 1.49 4.61
C ASP A 178 18.50 2.70 4.09
N VAL A 179 17.88 2.58 2.91
CA VAL A 179 17.01 3.62 2.36
C VAL A 179 15.91 3.98 3.37
N PHE A 180 15.24 2.99 3.95
CA PHE A 180 14.10 3.24 4.84
C PHE A 180 14.51 3.81 6.20
N ARG A 181 15.62 3.39 6.81
CA ARG A 181 16.10 4.02 8.07
C ARG A 181 16.50 5.49 7.89
N HIS A 182 16.90 5.89 6.67
CA HIS A 182 17.16 7.28 6.32
C HIS A 182 15.87 8.05 6.00
N VAL A 183 14.90 7.43 5.31
CA VAL A 183 13.57 8.02 5.11
C VAL A 183 12.90 8.35 6.44
N GLY A 184 12.89 7.41 7.40
CA GLY A 184 12.29 7.59 8.72
C GLY A 184 12.95 8.70 9.56
N ARG A 185 14.16 9.14 9.20
CA ARG A 185 14.88 10.27 9.81
C ARG A 185 14.83 11.56 9.00
N GLY A 186 14.20 11.54 7.82
CA GLY A 186 14.25 12.66 6.89
C GLY A 186 15.63 12.91 6.30
N GLN A 187 16.44 11.87 6.09
CA GLN A 187 17.87 11.94 5.68
C GLN A 187 18.15 11.26 4.34
N LEU A 188 17.12 10.87 3.58
CA LEU A 188 17.25 10.12 2.33
C LEU A 188 18.06 10.90 1.29
N THR A 189 17.87 12.21 1.13
CA THR A 189 18.52 12.98 0.08
C THR A 189 20.03 13.09 0.28
N THR A 190 20.48 13.12 1.53
CA THR A 190 21.91 13.04 1.87
C THR A 190 22.49 11.66 1.62
N PHE A 191 21.69 10.61 1.76
CA PHE A 191 22.12 9.23 1.57
C PHE A 191 22.08 8.76 0.10
N ALA A 192 20.97 8.95 -0.59
CA ALA A 192 20.70 8.38 -1.91
C ALA A 192 20.73 9.41 -3.07
N GLY A 193 20.82 10.71 -2.77
CA GLY A 193 20.86 11.79 -3.76
C GLY A 193 19.61 12.68 -3.79
N GLY A 194 19.73 13.83 -4.43
CA GLY A 194 18.73 14.90 -4.44
C GLY A 194 17.62 14.81 -5.49
N ALA A 195 17.39 13.66 -6.12
CA ALA A 195 16.28 13.47 -7.05
C ALA A 195 14.94 13.92 -6.42
N ALA A 196 14.04 14.50 -7.23
CA ALA A 196 12.77 15.05 -6.74
C ALA A 196 11.89 14.00 -6.03
N SER A 197 11.97 12.73 -6.45
CA SER A 197 11.31 11.61 -5.77
C SER A 197 11.87 11.36 -4.36
N ASN A 198 13.18 11.46 -4.17
CA ASN A 198 13.82 11.31 -2.87
C ASN A 198 13.45 12.46 -1.94
N GLN A 199 13.45 13.69 -2.47
CA GLN A 199 13.04 14.89 -1.73
C GLN A 199 11.58 14.77 -1.26
N GLY A 200 10.67 14.40 -2.16
CA GLY A 200 9.25 14.24 -1.82
C GLY A 200 9.03 13.14 -0.79
N LEU A 201 9.68 11.98 -0.95
CA LEU A 201 9.53 10.85 -0.05
C LEU A 201 9.95 11.20 1.38
N GLU A 202 11.14 11.76 1.60
CA GLU A 202 11.58 12.08 2.96
C GLU A 202 10.75 13.21 3.60
N GLN A 203 10.31 14.19 2.81
CA GLN A 203 9.48 15.30 3.28
C GLN A 203 8.12 14.82 3.76
N GLU A 204 7.53 13.83 3.09
CA GLU A 204 6.27 13.21 3.46
C GLU A 204 6.36 12.54 4.85
N PHE A 205 7.37 11.69 5.08
CA PHE A 205 7.51 11.00 6.37
C PHE A 205 7.95 11.94 7.49
N TYR A 206 8.92 12.81 7.22
CA TYR A 206 9.47 13.69 8.23
C TYR A 206 8.43 14.70 8.76
N ARG A 207 7.49 15.15 7.94
CA ARG A 207 6.38 16.02 8.39
C ARG A 207 5.53 15.36 9.47
N ASN A 208 5.25 14.07 9.32
CA ASN A 208 4.31 13.33 10.18
C ASN A 208 5.01 12.69 11.39
N ALA A 209 6.29 12.34 11.28
CA ALA A 209 7.07 11.66 12.31
C ALA A 209 8.48 12.29 12.46
N PRO A 210 8.59 13.58 12.86
CA PRO A 210 9.89 14.25 13.07
C PRO A 210 10.54 13.80 14.40
N TYR A 211 10.93 12.53 14.49
CA TYR A 211 11.54 11.96 15.69
C TYR A 211 13.02 12.30 15.80
N SER A 212 13.42 12.76 16.99
CA SER A 212 14.82 12.80 17.39
C SER A 212 15.32 11.41 17.80
N GLU A 213 16.63 11.22 17.90
CA GLU A 213 17.19 9.96 18.42
C GLU A 213 16.75 9.67 19.85
N ALA A 214 16.51 10.71 20.67
CA ALA A 214 15.97 10.54 22.01
C ALA A 214 14.52 10.07 21.97
N ASP A 215 13.73 10.58 21.02
CA ASP A 215 12.35 10.12 20.81
C ASP A 215 12.34 8.64 20.42
N LEU A 216 13.14 8.25 19.43
CA LEU A 216 13.25 6.85 18.99
C LEU A 216 13.67 5.92 20.13
N GLN A 217 14.63 6.32 20.96
CA GLN A 217 15.05 5.53 22.12
C GLN A 217 13.96 5.42 23.18
N ALA A 218 13.23 6.51 23.46
CA ALA A 218 12.17 6.51 24.45
C ALA A 218 11.06 5.50 24.13
N GLN A 219 10.71 5.32 22.84
CA GLN A 219 9.72 4.31 22.45
C GLN A 219 10.15 2.89 22.81
N ILE A 220 11.44 2.58 22.65
CA ILE A 220 12.00 1.26 22.97
C ILE A 220 11.93 1.04 24.48
N ASP A 221 12.35 2.05 25.25
CA ASP A 221 12.33 1.98 26.72
C ASP A 221 10.89 1.80 27.25
N ASN A 222 9.91 2.50 26.66
CA ASN A 222 8.50 2.38 27.00
C ASN A 222 7.93 1.01 26.64
N ALA A 223 8.13 0.54 25.40
CA ALA A 223 7.65 -0.77 24.96
C ALA A 223 8.18 -1.91 25.86
N VAL A 224 9.41 -1.78 26.35
CA VAL A 224 10.01 -2.71 27.32
C VAL A 224 9.38 -2.60 28.71
N ALA A 225 9.21 -1.38 29.21
CA ALA A 225 8.65 -1.12 30.54
C ALA A 225 7.19 -1.59 30.64
N ASP A 226 6.39 -1.33 29.62
CA ASP A 226 4.94 -1.53 29.62
C ASP A 226 4.55 -3.01 29.40
N ASN A 227 5.45 -3.82 28.83
CA ASN A 227 5.17 -5.21 28.45
C ASN A 227 5.96 -6.27 29.26
N GLY A 228 6.66 -5.86 30.31
CA GLY A 228 7.33 -6.76 31.26
C GLY A 228 8.23 -7.81 30.59
N ALA A 229 8.00 -9.10 30.87
CA ALA A 229 8.82 -10.18 30.32
C ALA A 229 8.77 -10.29 28.79
N ARG A 230 7.62 -10.00 28.17
CA ARG A 230 7.50 -9.98 26.70
C ARG A 230 8.28 -8.83 26.09
N GLY A 231 8.21 -7.65 26.71
CA GLY A 231 9.01 -6.48 26.32
C GLY A 231 10.52 -6.73 26.40
N GLN A 232 10.99 -7.33 27.50
CA GLN A 232 12.40 -7.72 27.66
C GLN A 232 12.84 -8.75 26.61
N GLN A 233 11.98 -9.74 26.32
CA GLN A 233 12.26 -10.72 25.27
C GLN A 233 12.30 -10.07 23.88
N ALA A 234 11.37 -9.16 23.57
CA ALA A 234 11.33 -8.45 22.30
C ALA A 234 12.59 -7.60 22.08
N LEU A 235 13.10 -6.93 23.12
CA LEU A 235 14.37 -6.21 23.06
C LEU A 235 15.57 -7.16 22.83
N ALA A 236 15.59 -8.31 23.50
CA ALA A 236 16.63 -9.32 23.28
C ALA A 236 16.61 -9.85 21.84
N ASP A 237 15.42 -10.13 21.30
CA ASP A 237 15.23 -10.62 19.93
C ASP A 237 15.67 -9.56 18.91
N ALA A 238 15.28 -8.30 19.10
CA ALA A 238 15.68 -7.18 18.25
C ALA A 238 17.21 -6.94 18.25
N ASN A 239 17.87 -7.06 19.41
CA ASN A 239 19.34 -6.95 19.47
C ASN A 239 20.02 -8.12 18.75
N ALA A 240 19.52 -9.35 18.92
CA ALA A 240 20.05 -10.52 18.23
C ALA A 240 19.92 -10.39 16.70
N TYR A 241 18.78 -9.91 16.24
CA TYR A 241 18.51 -9.59 14.84
C TYR A 241 19.49 -8.55 14.29
N LEU A 242 19.74 -7.46 15.02
CA LEU A 242 20.73 -6.44 14.63
C LEU A 242 22.16 -6.97 14.59
N ASP A 243 22.56 -7.82 15.54
CA ASP A 243 23.86 -8.50 15.50
C ASP A 243 24.01 -9.32 14.21
N GLY A 244 22.93 -9.96 13.76
CA GLY A 244 22.88 -10.68 12.49
C GLY A 244 23.08 -9.78 11.28
N ILE A 245 22.35 -8.67 11.21
CA ILE A 245 22.49 -7.66 10.15
C ILE A 245 23.93 -7.15 10.09
N ASN A 246 24.47 -6.72 11.23
CA ASN A 246 25.80 -6.13 11.30
C ASN A 246 26.90 -7.15 10.96
N SER A 247 26.70 -8.42 11.32
CA SER A 247 27.60 -9.49 10.89
C SER A 247 27.59 -9.70 9.38
N TYR A 248 26.46 -9.54 8.70
CA TYR A 248 26.41 -9.61 7.24
C TYR A 248 27.07 -8.37 6.59
N ILE A 249 26.89 -7.18 7.17
CA ILE A 249 27.58 -5.96 6.70
C ILE A 249 29.10 -6.18 6.73
N ASP A 250 29.64 -6.67 7.85
CA ASP A 250 31.09 -6.93 7.98
C ASP A 250 31.59 -7.98 6.98
N ALA A 251 30.81 -9.06 6.81
CA ALA A 251 31.14 -10.15 5.90
C ALA A 251 31.13 -9.68 4.43
N SER A 252 30.09 -8.95 4.03
CA SER A 252 29.91 -8.45 2.67
C SER A 252 30.87 -7.33 2.31
N ASP A 253 31.23 -6.45 3.25
CA ASP A 253 32.26 -5.42 3.07
C ASP A 253 33.65 -6.03 2.88
N SER A 254 34.00 -7.00 3.75
CA SER A 254 35.28 -7.71 3.68
C SER A 254 35.41 -8.54 2.41
N GLY A 255 34.32 -9.21 2.01
CA GLY A 255 34.26 -10.05 0.82
C GLY A 255 33.99 -9.29 -0.48
N ARG A 256 33.67 -7.98 -0.40
CA ARG A 256 33.33 -7.11 -1.54
C ARG A 256 32.13 -7.59 -2.36
N TYR A 257 31.13 -8.16 -1.69
CA TYR A 257 29.86 -8.57 -2.30
C TYR A 257 28.66 -7.81 -1.73
N PHE A 258 28.90 -6.68 -1.07
CA PHE A 258 27.86 -5.74 -0.65
C PHE A 258 27.07 -5.16 -1.85
N PRO A 259 25.86 -4.62 -1.62
CA PRO A 259 25.04 -4.00 -2.66
C PRO A 259 25.78 -2.92 -3.46
N GLY A 260 25.73 -3.00 -4.79
CA GLY A 260 26.44 -2.09 -5.68
C GLY A 260 25.95 -0.65 -5.60
N GLU A 261 24.73 -0.45 -5.11
CA GLU A 261 24.13 0.85 -4.83
C GLU A 261 25.00 1.70 -3.91
N TYR A 262 25.71 1.11 -2.93
CA TYR A 262 26.67 1.83 -2.08
C TYR A 262 27.82 2.42 -2.90
N VAL A 263 28.25 1.76 -3.98
CA VAL A 263 29.23 2.37 -4.90
C VAL A 263 28.58 3.46 -5.74
N LEU A 264 27.40 3.17 -6.31
CA LEU A 264 26.74 4.08 -7.24
C LEU A 264 26.35 5.41 -6.58
N THR A 265 26.07 5.39 -5.28
CA THR A 265 25.74 6.56 -4.45
C THR A 265 26.97 7.17 -3.75
N GLY A 266 28.15 6.54 -3.86
CA GLY A 266 29.43 7.11 -3.43
C GLY A 266 29.81 6.85 -1.97
N HIS A 267 29.19 5.87 -1.31
CA HIS A 267 29.55 5.40 0.04
C HIS A 267 30.72 4.42 0.04
N LYS A 268 30.92 3.69 -1.07
CA LYS A 268 32.05 2.76 -1.27
C LYS A 268 32.78 3.03 -2.58
N ASP A 269 34.11 2.91 -2.57
CA ASP A 269 34.92 2.96 -3.79
C ASP A 269 35.12 1.56 -4.38
N SER A 270 34.72 1.36 -5.64
CA SER A 270 34.75 0.04 -6.31
C SER A 270 36.15 -0.57 -6.46
N ILE A 271 37.22 0.22 -6.43
CA ILE A 271 38.59 -0.25 -6.67
C ILE A 271 39.30 -0.50 -5.34
N THR A 272 39.38 0.54 -4.52
CA THR A 272 40.11 0.57 -3.25
C THR A 272 39.33 -0.07 -2.11
N ASN A 273 38.01 -0.21 -2.23
CA ASN A 273 37.08 -0.56 -1.15
C ASN A 273 37.06 0.45 0.01
N ALA A 274 37.56 1.68 -0.22
CA ALA A 274 37.46 2.76 0.76
C ALA A 274 36.00 3.19 0.95
N GLY A 275 35.69 3.77 2.12
CA GLY A 275 34.33 4.12 2.54
C GLY A 275 33.72 3.10 3.48
N THR A 276 32.50 3.36 3.98
CA THR A 276 31.84 2.56 5.01
C THR A 276 30.39 2.24 4.65
N ILE A 277 29.90 1.13 5.20
CA ILE A 277 28.47 0.83 5.33
C ILE A 277 28.21 0.85 6.82
N ASP A 278 27.38 1.77 7.29
CA ASP A 278 27.19 1.98 8.72
C ASP A 278 26.38 0.85 9.34
N HIS A 279 26.83 0.36 10.49
CA HIS A 279 26.09 -0.63 11.26
C HIS A 279 24.72 -0.12 11.68
N PHE A 280 23.77 -1.03 11.81
CA PHE A 280 22.44 -0.77 12.34
C PHE A 280 22.46 -0.74 13.87
N LYS A 281 21.64 0.14 14.43
CA LYS A 281 21.38 0.28 15.87
C LYS A 281 19.88 0.13 16.16
N ILE A 282 19.52 -0.08 17.42
CA ILE A 282 18.13 -0.34 17.82
C ILE A 282 17.15 0.77 17.41
N THR A 283 17.58 2.04 17.41
CA THR A 283 16.73 3.15 16.96
C THR A 283 16.44 3.12 15.45
N ASP A 284 17.23 2.40 14.65
CA ASP A 284 16.94 2.19 13.21
C ASP A 284 15.66 1.38 13.02
N LEU A 285 15.38 0.41 13.88
CA LEU A 285 14.17 -0.40 13.81
C LEU A 285 12.92 0.46 14.04
N VAL A 286 12.98 1.43 14.97
CA VAL A 286 11.87 2.37 15.21
C VAL A 286 11.70 3.34 14.04
N ALA A 287 12.80 3.82 13.45
CA ALA A 287 12.75 4.65 12.24
C ALA A 287 12.16 3.89 11.03
N LEU A 288 12.44 2.59 10.90
CA LEU A 288 11.82 1.71 9.91
C LEU A 288 10.32 1.54 10.19
N ALA A 289 9.96 1.23 11.44
CA ALA A 289 8.57 1.04 11.86
C ALA A 289 7.72 2.29 11.64
N SER A 290 8.27 3.50 11.82
CA SER A 290 7.55 4.75 11.56
C SER A 290 7.18 4.93 10.09
N VAL A 291 8.05 4.54 9.17
CA VAL A 291 7.77 4.56 7.72
C VAL A 291 6.66 3.57 7.37
N ILE A 292 6.78 2.32 7.85
CA ILE A 292 5.80 1.27 7.57
C ILE A 292 4.43 1.60 8.19
N GLY A 293 4.40 2.02 9.45
CA GLY A 293 3.19 2.41 10.16
C GLY A 293 2.48 3.61 9.52
N ALA A 294 3.24 4.59 9.02
CA ALA A 294 2.68 5.71 8.27
C ALA A 294 2.12 5.29 6.90
N LEU A 295 2.77 4.37 6.18
CA LEU A 295 2.32 3.90 4.86
C LEU A 295 1.05 3.06 4.91
N PHE A 296 0.97 2.13 5.86
CA PHE A 296 -0.03 1.06 5.82
C PHE A 296 -0.95 1.01 7.04
N GLY A 297 -0.49 1.55 8.17
CA GLY A 297 -1.13 1.43 9.48
C GLY A 297 -1.84 2.70 9.97
N SER A 298 -1.90 3.75 9.16
CA SER A 298 -2.53 5.03 9.51
C SER A 298 -3.96 5.13 8.95
N GLY A 299 -4.86 5.71 9.73
CA GLY A 299 -6.20 6.09 9.32
C GLY A 299 -6.66 7.30 10.14
N GLY A 300 -7.45 8.18 9.55
CA GLY A 300 -7.79 9.48 10.16
C GLY A 300 -7.14 10.68 9.50
N GLY A 301 -7.39 11.85 10.08
CA GLY A 301 -6.88 13.12 9.59
C GLY A 301 -7.64 13.67 8.37
N GLY A 302 -7.36 14.92 8.00
CA GLY A 302 -8.02 15.60 6.87
C GLY A 302 -9.24 16.42 7.23
N GLU A 303 -9.52 16.58 8.50
CA GLU A 303 -10.67 17.31 9.01
C GLU A 303 -10.64 18.77 8.57
N VAL A 304 -9.46 19.37 8.42
CA VAL A 304 -9.32 20.72 7.85
C VAL A 304 -9.85 20.77 6.41
N ASN A 305 -9.56 19.74 5.59
CA ASN A 305 -10.11 19.65 4.22
C ASN A 305 -11.61 19.34 4.22
N ASN A 306 -12.08 18.48 5.13
CA ASN A 306 -13.50 18.24 5.36
C ASN A 306 -14.21 19.57 5.69
N ALA A 307 -13.67 20.37 6.61
CA ALA A 307 -14.20 21.68 6.98
C ALA A 307 -14.21 22.65 5.79
N ILE A 308 -13.15 22.70 4.97
CA ILE A 308 -13.11 23.53 3.74
C ILE A 308 -14.25 23.13 2.79
N SER A 309 -14.45 21.83 2.57
CA SER A 309 -15.51 21.34 1.68
C SER A 309 -16.93 21.54 2.26
N LEU A 310 -17.10 21.44 3.57
CA LEU A 310 -18.35 21.76 4.25
C LEU A 310 -18.68 23.25 4.08
N LEU A 311 -17.72 24.14 4.33
CA LEU A 311 -17.90 25.58 4.19
C LEU A 311 -18.23 25.96 2.74
N ALA A 312 -17.62 25.31 1.75
CA ALA A 312 -17.97 25.49 0.35
C ALA A 312 -19.43 25.07 0.06
N ALA A 313 -19.90 23.98 0.66
CA ALA A 313 -21.29 23.53 0.51
C ALA A 313 -22.27 24.51 1.17
N GLN A 314 -21.97 24.94 2.40
CA GLN A 314 -22.79 25.91 3.14
C GLN A 314 -22.81 27.29 2.49
N GLN A 315 -21.71 27.73 1.89
CA GLN A 315 -21.66 28.98 1.14
C GLN A 315 -22.60 28.94 -0.07
N LYS A 316 -22.71 27.78 -0.73
CA LYS A 316 -23.54 27.63 -1.92
C LYS A 316 -25.02 27.45 -1.60
N TYR A 317 -25.36 26.54 -0.68
CA TYR A 317 -26.74 26.11 -0.43
C TYR A 317 -27.33 26.68 0.87
N GLY A 318 -26.55 27.44 1.64
CA GLY A 318 -26.89 27.81 3.02
C GLY A 318 -26.53 26.70 4.01
N VAL A 319 -26.50 27.01 5.31
CA VAL A 319 -25.99 26.11 6.35
C VAL A 319 -26.71 24.76 6.38
N THR A 320 -28.03 24.76 6.52
CA THR A 320 -28.80 23.52 6.67
C THR A 320 -28.73 22.64 5.44
N GLU A 321 -28.92 23.21 4.24
CA GLU A 321 -28.94 22.40 3.01
C GLU A 321 -27.52 22.04 2.56
N GLY A 322 -26.56 22.94 2.71
CA GLY A 322 -25.15 22.67 2.42
C GLY A 322 -24.59 21.55 3.29
N THR A 323 -24.95 21.49 4.57
CA THR A 323 -24.57 20.35 5.44
C THR A 323 -25.20 19.04 4.94
N LYS A 324 -26.48 19.02 4.51
CA LYS A 324 -27.08 17.79 3.96
C LYS A 324 -26.38 17.33 2.68
N VAL A 325 -26.09 18.27 1.77
CA VAL A 325 -25.33 17.98 0.55
C VAL A 325 -23.97 17.39 0.92
N TRP A 326 -23.23 18.04 1.81
CA TRP A 326 -21.92 17.58 2.27
C TRP A 326 -21.98 16.16 2.88
N GLU A 327 -22.91 15.91 3.80
CA GLU A 327 -23.08 14.60 4.44
C GLU A 327 -23.39 13.49 3.43
N SER A 328 -24.17 13.81 2.39
CA SER A 328 -24.53 12.84 1.34
C SER A 328 -23.35 12.45 0.44
N PHE A 329 -22.35 13.32 0.28
CA PHE A 329 -21.09 13.00 -0.41
C PHE A 329 -20.04 12.41 0.53
N ARG A 330 -20.08 12.75 1.82
CA ARG A 330 -19.12 12.22 2.78
C ARG A 330 -19.25 10.70 2.97
N GLU A 331 -20.48 10.18 2.92
CA GLU A 331 -20.79 8.74 2.99
C GLU A 331 -20.18 8.00 4.19
N ARG A 332 -19.90 8.70 5.30
CA ARG A 332 -19.08 8.16 6.41
C ARG A 332 -19.61 6.86 7.06
N ASN A 333 -20.90 6.55 6.92
CA ASN A 333 -21.51 5.32 7.41
C ASN A 333 -22.60 4.87 6.44
N ASP A 334 -22.26 4.71 5.17
CA ASP A 334 -23.24 4.37 4.14
C ASP A 334 -23.92 3.00 4.39
N PRO A 335 -25.26 2.88 4.22
CA PRO A 335 -25.97 1.62 4.43
C PRO A 335 -25.80 0.61 3.28
N GLU A 336 -25.34 1.03 2.10
CA GLU A 336 -25.13 0.13 0.95
C GLU A 336 -23.68 -0.37 0.85
N ALA A 337 -22.78 0.13 1.71
CA ALA A 337 -21.38 -0.29 1.73
C ALA A 337 -21.20 -1.78 2.00
N ALA A 338 -20.30 -2.42 1.24
CA ALA A 338 -19.88 -3.80 1.48
C ALA A 338 -19.16 -3.90 2.84
N LEU A 339 -19.59 -4.84 3.69
CA LEU A 339 -19.06 -5.01 5.05
C LEU A 339 -18.15 -6.22 5.15
N THR A 340 -17.08 -6.12 5.95
CA THR A 340 -16.24 -7.27 6.30
C THR A 340 -16.95 -8.19 7.29
N VAL A 341 -17.60 -7.62 8.32
CA VAL A 341 -18.50 -8.31 9.25
C VAL A 341 -19.92 -8.00 8.83
N HIS A 342 -20.60 -9.00 8.26
CA HIS A 342 -21.96 -8.85 7.69
C HIS A 342 -23.02 -9.71 8.40
N ASN A 343 -22.68 -10.28 9.56
CA ASN A 343 -23.59 -11.09 10.38
C ASN A 343 -24.70 -10.28 11.08
N GLY A 344 -24.75 -8.96 10.90
CA GLY A 344 -25.72 -8.05 11.50
C GLY A 344 -25.26 -7.40 12.82
N GLU A 345 -24.07 -7.71 13.31
CA GLU A 345 -23.50 -7.05 14.48
C GLU A 345 -23.09 -5.60 14.18
N SER A 346 -23.21 -4.75 15.20
CA SER A 346 -22.94 -3.32 15.12
C SER A 346 -21.81 -2.93 16.06
N PHE A 347 -20.89 -2.11 15.56
CA PHE A 347 -19.74 -1.61 16.30
C PHE A 347 -19.67 -0.09 16.11
N PRO A 348 -20.37 0.71 16.94
CA PRO A 348 -20.35 2.16 16.81
C PRO A 348 -18.94 2.74 17.02
N TYR A 349 -18.41 3.46 16.03
CA TYR A 349 -17.15 4.18 16.12
C TYR A 349 -17.15 5.42 15.21
N GLY A 350 -16.65 6.56 15.69
CA GLY A 350 -16.61 7.80 14.90
C GLY A 350 -17.99 8.28 14.43
N THR A 351 -19.04 8.00 15.20
CA THR A 351 -20.42 8.34 14.83
C THR A 351 -20.68 9.84 15.00
N LYS A 352 -21.49 10.43 14.11
CA LYS A 352 -22.00 11.80 14.26
C LYS A 352 -22.64 11.99 15.64
N PRO A 353 -22.21 13.00 16.43
CA PRO A 353 -22.96 13.40 17.62
C PRO A 353 -24.26 14.13 17.23
N ASP A 354 -25.30 13.96 18.05
CA ASP A 354 -26.59 14.65 17.87
C ASP A 354 -26.46 16.18 18.03
N ASP A 355 -25.55 16.62 18.91
CA ASP A 355 -25.25 18.03 19.20
C ASP A 355 -23.72 18.23 19.16
N PRO A 356 -23.12 18.51 17.98
CA PRO A 356 -21.69 18.71 17.84
C PRO A 356 -21.18 19.87 18.70
N GLN A 357 -20.07 19.63 19.42
CA GLN A 357 -19.43 20.56 20.33
C GLN A 357 -17.95 20.73 19.98
N GLY A 358 -17.42 21.92 20.24
CA GLY A 358 -15.97 22.16 20.16
C GLY A 358 -15.41 22.30 18.74
N GLU A 359 -16.24 22.30 17.69
CA GLU A 359 -15.79 22.53 16.31
C GLU A 359 -15.02 23.85 16.17
N ALA A 360 -13.91 23.78 15.43
CA ALA A 360 -13.03 24.90 15.12
C ALA A 360 -12.85 25.00 13.61
N LEU A 361 -13.95 25.29 12.89
CA LEU A 361 -13.92 25.44 11.44
C LEU A 361 -13.13 26.70 11.04
N PRO A 362 -12.25 26.65 10.02
CA PRO A 362 -11.48 27.80 9.60
C PRO A 362 -12.37 28.89 8.99
N ASP A 363 -11.96 30.15 9.12
CA ASP A 363 -12.54 31.23 8.35
C ASP A 363 -12.25 30.99 6.85
N ALA A 364 -13.22 31.32 5.98
CA ALA A 364 -13.13 31.05 4.55
C ALA A 364 -11.85 31.66 3.93
N GLY A 365 -11.06 30.82 3.26
CA GLY A 365 -9.82 31.23 2.59
C GLY A 365 -8.65 31.55 3.52
N SER A 366 -8.75 31.27 4.82
CA SER A 366 -7.68 31.56 5.78
C SER A 366 -6.62 30.46 5.92
N VAL A 367 -6.93 29.23 5.52
CA VAL A 367 -6.04 28.07 5.68
C VAL A 367 -4.81 28.19 4.80
N ALA A 368 -3.63 28.12 5.41
CA ALA A 368 -2.33 28.06 4.77
C ALA A 368 -1.57 26.85 5.31
N THR A 369 -1.01 26.02 4.43
CA THR A 369 -0.16 24.89 4.84
C THR A 369 1.11 25.38 5.52
N GLU A 370 1.51 24.73 6.61
CA GLU A 370 2.77 25.01 7.29
C GLU A 370 3.95 24.64 6.36
N PRO A 371 4.86 25.59 6.07
CA PRO A 371 6.03 25.30 5.24
C PRO A 371 6.95 24.29 5.92
N LEU A 372 7.44 23.31 5.16
CA LEU A 372 8.41 22.33 5.66
C LEU A 372 9.84 22.67 5.25
N VAL A 373 10.04 23.16 4.03
CA VAL A 373 11.36 23.30 3.41
C VAL A 373 11.85 24.75 3.51
N TYR A 374 13.05 24.94 4.04
CA TYR A 374 13.70 26.23 4.25
C TYR A 374 15.13 26.23 3.68
N ASN A 375 15.69 27.42 3.45
CA ASN A 375 17.10 27.63 3.06
C ASN A 375 17.57 26.78 1.86
N ALA A 376 16.68 26.55 0.89
CA ALA A 376 16.97 25.64 -0.21
C ALA A 376 17.98 26.23 -1.21
N THR A 377 18.91 25.42 -1.72
CA THR A 377 19.95 25.81 -2.68
C THR A 377 20.03 24.84 -3.87
N GLY A 378 20.60 25.29 -4.99
CA GLY A 378 20.79 24.45 -6.18
C GLY A 378 19.46 23.95 -6.77
N THR A 379 19.37 22.65 -7.04
CA THR A 379 18.12 22.00 -7.45
C THR A 379 17.05 21.98 -6.34
N GLY A 380 17.46 22.15 -5.08
CA GLY A 380 16.54 22.41 -3.97
C GLY A 380 15.86 23.78 -4.05
N ALA A 381 16.47 24.78 -4.72
CA ALA A 381 15.90 26.12 -4.88
C ALA A 381 14.96 26.25 -6.09
N GLY A 382 14.86 25.22 -6.94
CA GLY A 382 14.17 25.26 -8.24
C GLY A 382 12.64 25.35 -8.20
N GLN A 383 12.05 25.34 -7.01
CA GLN A 383 10.63 25.59 -6.76
C GLN A 383 10.59 26.50 -5.53
N SER A 384 9.74 27.53 -5.50
CA SER A 384 9.58 28.29 -4.24
C SER A 384 9.24 27.30 -3.12
N ALA A 385 9.76 27.51 -1.91
CA ALA A 385 9.48 26.64 -0.76
C ALA A 385 7.97 26.31 -0.62
N THR A 386 7.11 27.26 -1.00
CA THR A 386 5.65 27.11 -1.10
C THR A 386 5.23 26.11 -2.18
N ALA A 387 5.73 26.22 -3.42
CA ALA A 387 5.37 25.30 -4.51
C ALA A 387 5.92 23.87 -4.30
N ALA A 388 7.11 23.75 -3.71
CA ALA A 388 7.67 22.45 -3.31
C ALA A 388 6.88 21.82 -2.17
N SER A 389 6.51 22.61 -1.16
CA SER A 389 5.65 22.17 -0.06
C SER A 389 4.25 21.81 -0.57
N GLU A 390 3.67 22.55 -1.52
CA GLU A 390 2.38 22.23 -2.15
C GLU A 390 2.45 20.96 -3.01
N ALA A 391 3.54 20.72 -3.74
CA ALA A 391 3.75 19.51 -4.52
C ALA A 391 3.99 18.29 -3.62
N ALA A 392 4.81 18.43 -2.59
CA ALA A 392 5.04 17.40 -1.56
C ALA A 392 3.75 17.14 -0.76
N THR A 393 2.95 18.15 -0.46
CA THR A 393 1.65 18.00 0.23
C THR A 393 0.61 17.36 -0.67
N LYS A 394 0.55 17.67 -1.97
CA LYS A 394 -0.31 16.94 -2.93
C LYS A 394 0.11 15.49 -3.09
N THR A 395 1.42 15.23 -3.00
CA THR A 395 1.96 13.87 -3.03
C THR A 395 1.61 13.13 -1.73
N ALA A 396 1.88 13.72 -0.56
CA ALA A 396 1.63 13.17 0.78
C ALA A 396 0.13 12.99 1.10
N LEU A 397 -0.73 13.95 0.74
CA LEU A 397 -2.20 13.80 0.86
C LEU A 397 -2.74 12.73 -0.11
N GLY A 398 -2.01 12.45 -1.19
CA GLY A 398 -2.35 11.42 -2.18
C GLY A 398 -1.85 10.01 -1.82
N SER A 399 -0.65 9.89 -1.23
CA SER A 399 0.02 8.64 -0.89
C SER A 399 -0.34 8.09 0.50
N ALA A 400 -0.54 8.96 1.50
CA ALA A 400 -0.77 8.55 2.89
C ALA A 400 -2.17 7.98 3.19
N ARG A 401 -3.02 7.78 2.17
CA ARG A 401 -4.45 7.46 2.37
C ARG A 401 -4.93 6.13 1.80
N ARG A 402 -4.08 5.34 1.16
CA ARG A 402 -4.60 4.31 0.24
C ARG A 402 -3.75 3.03 0.26
N GLY A 403 -4.08 2.15 1.21
CA GLY A 403 -3.63 0.76 1.20
C GLY A 403 -4.36 -0.07 0.14
N MET A 404 -3.71 -1.06 -0.43
CA MET A 404 -4.34 -2.07 -1.27
C MET A 404 -4.09 -3.41 -0.59
N SER A 405 -5.10 -4.23 -0.39
CA SER A 405 -4.96 -5.57 0.18
C SER A 405 -6.25 -6.31 -0.07
N ASN A 406 -6.21 -7.63 -0.31
CA ASN A 406 -7.45 -8.40 -0.34
C ASN A 406 -7.44 -9.58 0.62
N ALA A 407 -8.61 -9.93 1.11
CA ALA A 407 -8.86 -11.12 1.88
C ALA A 407 -10.18 -11.75 1.43
N LEU A 408 -10.14 -13.05 1.17
CA LEU A 408 -11.29 -13.90 0.93
C LEU A 408 -11.12 -15.10 1.87
N VAL A 409 -11.99 -15.26 2.86
CA VAL A 409 -11.88 -16.33 3.85
C VAL A 409 -13.24 -17.01 3.99
N VAL A 410 -13.32 -18.32 3.76
CA VAL A 410 -14.58 -19.06 3.78
C VAL A 410 -14.53 -20.11 4.88
N SER A 411 -15.55 -20.13 5.73
CA SER A 411 -15.66 -21.12 6.82
C SER A 411 -15.88 -22.54 6.29
N GLY A 412 -15.38 -23.54 7.02
CA GLY A 412 -15.39 -24.94 6.60
C GLY A 412 -16.78 -25.51 6.29
N LYS A 413 -17.84 -24.93 6.86
CA LYS A 413 -19.24 -25.30 6.57
C LYS A 413 -19.61 -25.18 5.08
N TYR A 414 -18.98 -24.27 4.35
CA TYR A 414 -19.29 -23.99 2.95
C TYR A 414 -18.23 -24.51 1.98
N THR A 415 -17.14 -25.09 2.47
CA THR A 415 -16.06 -25.63 1.65
C THR A 415 -16.32 -27.09 1.27
N ALA A 416 -15.64 -27.56 0.22
CA ALA A 416 -15.77 -28.94 -0.26
C ALA A 416 -15.15 -29.96 0.72
N SER A 417 -14.11 -29.56 1.43
CA SER A 417 -13.36 -30.41 2.37
C SER A 417 -13.94 -30.42 3.78
N GLY A 418 -14.75 -29.43 4.14
CA GLY A 418 -15.17 -29.19 5.53
C GLY A 418 -14.19 -28.34 6.34
N HIS A 419 -13.05 -27.95 5.77
CA HIS A 419 -12.04 -27.11 6.40
C HIS A 419 -12.08 -25.67 5.87
N PRO A 420 -11.77 -24.65 6.68
CA PRO A 420 -11.63 -23.29 6.21
C PRO A 420 -10.66 -23.12 5.03
N VAL A 421 -11.01 -22.24 4.10
CA VAL A 421 -10.19 -21.90 2.93
C VAL A 421 -9.98 -20.40 2.89
N ALA A 422 -8.73 -19.96 2.75
CA ALA A 422 -8.38 -18.55 2.69
C ALA A 422 -7.50 -18.22 1.46
N VAL A 423 -7.80 -17.09 0.82
CA VAL A 423 -6.96 -16.45 -0.21
C VAL A 423 -6.83 -14.98 0.17
N PHE A 424 -5.67 -14.60 0.67
CA PHE A 424 -5.52 -13.35 1.41
C PHE A 424 -4.07 -12.89 1.44
N GLY A 425 -3.88 -11.58 1.53
CA GLY A 425 -2.57 -10.95 1.52
C GLY A 425 -2.63 -9.45 1.27
N PRO A 426 -1.60 -8.70 1.70
CA PRO A 426 -1.51 -7.28 1.40
C PRO A 426 -0.94 -7.03 0.01
N GLN A 427 -1.37 -5.91 -0.57
CA GLN A 427 -0.80 -5.33 -1.77
C GLN A 427 -0.03 -4.06 -1.35
N THR A 428 1.23 -4.26 -0.97
CA THR A 428 2.13 -3.21 -0.48
C THR A 428 2.71 -2.35 -1.60
N GLY A 429 2.13 -2.39 -2.81
CA GLY A 429 2.68 -1.77 -4.01
C GLY A 429 3.68 -2.67 -4.74
N TYR A 430 4.05 -2.26 -5.94
CA TYR A 430 4.95 -2.99 -6.84
C TYR A 430 6.33 -2.34 -6.81
N PHE A 431 7.25 -2.92 -6.04
CA PHE A 431 8.59 -2.40 -5.79
C PHE A 431 9.67 -3.40 -6.21
N ALA A 432 10.84 -2.88 -6.56
CA ALA A 432 12.03 -3.63 -6.96
C ALA A 432 13.28 -3.17 -6.19
N PRO A 433 13.77 -3.95 -5.22
CA PRO A 433 13.12 -5.15 -4.68
C PRO A 433 11.80 -4.86 -3.97
N GLN A 434 11.01 -5.90 -3.70
CA GLN A 434 9.77 -5.75 -2.93
C GLN A 434 10.09 -5.32 -1.49
N LEU A 435 9.17 -4.55 -0.88
CA LEU A 435 9.30 -4.05 0.49
C LEU A 435 9.30 -5.17 1.54
N LEU A 436 8.61 -6.25 1.20
CA LEU A 436 8.55 -7.46 1.98
C LEU A 436 9.64 -8.45 1.53
N MET A 437 9.98 -9.39 2.40
CA MET A 437 10.78 -10.57 2.10
C MET A 437 10.11 -11.82 2.67
N LEU A 438 10.26 -12.98 2.01
CA LEU A 438 9.78 -14.25 2.56
C LEU A 438 10.84 -14.84 3.49
N GLN A 439 10.39 -15.51 4.55
CA GLN A 439 11.27 -16.24 5.44
C GLN A 439 10.52 -17.34 6.17
N GLU A 440 11.26 -18.36 6.57
CA GLU A 440 10.83 -19.31 7.60
C GLU A 440 11.76 -19.18 8.81
N ILE A 441 11.18 -19.04 10.00
CA ILE A 441 11.91 -18.92 11.26
C ILE A 441 11.47 -20.05 12.19
N GLN A 442 12.42 -20.91 12.58
CA GLN A 442 12.22 -22.04 13.48
C GLN A 442 13.24 -22.00 14.63
N GLY A 443 12.74 -21.94 15.87
CA GLY A 443 13.58 -21.98 17.06
C GLY A 443 12.80 -21.94 18.37
N PRO A 444 13.47 -21.87 19.53
CA PRO A 444 12.81 -21.80 20.83
C PRO A 444 11.83 -20.61 20.93
N GLY A 445 10.53 -20.92 21.01
CA GLY A 445 9.45 -19.94 21.13
C GLY A 445 9.12 -19.16 19.85
N ILE A 446 9.59 -19.61 18.68
CA ILE A 446 9.28 -19.02 17.37
C ILE A 446 9.13 -20.15 16.33
N SER A 447 8.00 -20.18 15.61
CA SER A 447 7.77 -21.17 14.54
C SER A 447 6.77 -20.62 13.53
N ALA A 448 7.29 -19.95 12.50
CA ALA A 448 6.47 -19.28 11.50
C ALA A 448 7.13 -19.22 10.13
N ARG A 449 6.31 -19.08 9.08
CA ARG A 449 6.74 -18.78 7.71
C ARG A 449 5.81 -17.75 7.09
N GLY A 450 6.37 -16.82 6.35
CA GLY A 450 5.60 -15.85 5.57
C GLY A 450 6.43 -14.65 5.18
N ALA A 451 5.77 -13.52 5.03
CA ALA A 451 6.37 -12.25 4.64
C ALA A 451 6.48 -11.28 5.82
N SER A 452 7.55 -10.47 5.80
CA SER A 452 7.76 -9.34 6.71
C SER A 452 8.43 -8.18 6.00
N PHE A 453 8.22 -6.96 6.48
CA PHE A 453 8.92 -5.79 5.99
C PHE A 453 10.42 -5.90 6.22
N ALA A 454 11.19 -5.57 5.19
CA ALA A 454 12.65 -5.56 5.26
C ALA A 454 13.13 -4.66 6.42
N GLY A 455 13.93 -5.23 7.31
CA GLY A 455 14.43 -4.53 8.49
C GLY A 455 13.55 -4.65 9.74
N LEU A 456 12.35 -5.24 9.63
CA LEU A 456 11.45 -5.58 10.74
C LEU A 456 11.10 -7.09 10.74
N SER A 457 11.95 -7.90 10.11
CA SER A 457 11.70 -9.34 9.89
C SER A 457 12.25 -10.24 11.00
N MET A 458 12.41 -9.74 12.23
CA MET A 458 12.66 -10.62 13.40
C MET A 458 11.45 -11.55 13.65
N TYR A 459 10.25 -11.10 13.27
CA TYR A 459 9.03 -11.90 13.30
C TYR A 459 8.40 -11.94 11.90
N VAL A 460 7.72 -13.03 11.57
CA VAL A 460 6.81 -13.09 10.42
C VAL A 460 5.61 -12.18 10.70
N GLU A 461 5.35 -11.18 9.86
CA GLU A 461 4.25 -10.23 10.08
C GLU A 461 2.95 -10.71 9.41
N LEU A 462 3.06 -11.43 8.29
CA LEU A 462 1.97 -11.95 7.47
C LEU A 462 2.33 -13.36 7.04
N GLY A 463 1.55 -14.38 7.37
CA GLY A 463 2.03 -15.73 7.12
C GLY A 463 1.25 -16.83 7.80
N ARG A 464 1.99 -17.81 8.31
CA ARG A 464 1.43 -18.96 9.01
C ARG A 464 2.35 -19.44 10.12
N GLY A 465 1.70 -19.96 11.17
CA GLY A 465 2.33 -20.79 12.18
C GLY A 465 2.22 -22.25 11.78
N GLN A 466 2.32 -23.13 12.78
CA GLN A 466 2.29 -24.58 12.58
C GLN A 466 0.96 -25.06 11.98
N ASP A 467 -0.16 -24.59 12.52
CA ASP A 467 -1.54 -25.05 12.24
C ASP A 467 -2.57 -23.92 12.04
N TYR A 468 -2.10 -22.69 11.88
CA TYR A 468 -2.93 -21.52 11.58
C TYR A 468 -2.22 -20.56 10.62
N ALA A 469 -2.98 -19.72 9.94
CA ALA A 469 -2.47 -18.63 9.12
C ALA A 469 -3.16 -17.30 9.42
N TRP A 470 -2.46 -16.21 9.17
CA TRP A 470 -2.96 -14.86 9.34
C TRP A 470 -2.48 -13.90 8.25
N SER A 471 -3.29 -12.90 7.96
CA SER A 471 -2.92 -11.79 7.08
C SER A 471 -3.76 -10.56 7.41
N ALA A 472 -3.40 -9.43 6.82
CA ALA A 472 -4.04 -8.15 7.09
C ALA A 472 -4.51 -7.43 5.82
N THR A 473 -5.54 -6.60 5.98
CA THR A 473 -5.85 -5.49 5.07
C THR A 473 -5.84 -4.18 5.85
N THR A 474 -5.40 -3.05 5.26
CA THR A 474 -5.59 -1.72 5.87
C THR A 474 -7.07 -1.45 6.11
N SER A 475 -7.42 -0.93 7.28
CA SER A 475 -8.82 -0.66 7.66
C SER A 475 -9.20 0.81 7.57
N GLY A 476 -8.26 1.75 7.72
CA GLY A 476 -8.52 3.17 7.49
C GLY A 476 -9.50 3.82 8.49
N GLN A 477 -9.76 3.18 9.64
CA GLN A 477 -10.51 3.83 10.70
C GLN A 477 -9.75 5.02 11.27
N ASP A 478 -10.48 5.98 11.79
CA ASP A 478 -9.91 7.23 12.24
C ASP A 478 -9.18 7.10 13.59
N ILE A 479 -7.86 7.26 13.62
CA ILE A 479 -7.03 7.34 14.83
C ILE A 479 -6.23 8.65 14.92
N ILE A 480 -6.58 9.66 14.12
CA ILE A 480 -5.86 10.93 14.00
C ILE A 480 -6.85 12.07 14.05
N ASP A 481 -6.73 12.94 15.05
CA ASP A 481 -7.59 14.12 15.19
C ASP A 481 -6.81 15.43 14.94
N SER A 482 -7.42 16.37 14.21
CA SER A 482 -6.93 17.74 14.03
C SER A 482 -7.40 18.67 15.15
N TYR A 483 -6.48 19.23 15.92
CA TYR A 483 -6.76 20.24 16.95
C TYR A 483 -6.38 21.66 16.50
N ALA A 484 -7.29 22.61 16.70
CA ALA A 484 -7.04 24.04 16.52
C ALA A 484 -6.54 24.66 17.84
N VAL A 485 -5.28 25.10 17.87
CA VAL A 485 -4.71 25.84 19.00
C VAL A 485 -4.66 27.33 18.70
N GLU A 486 -5.15 28.17 19.61
CA GLU A 486 -5.08 29.63 19.48
C GLU A 486 -3.63 30.10 19.61
N LEU A 487 -3.13 30.85 18.63
CA LEU A 487 -1.80 31.42 18.69
C LEU A 487 -1.78 32.62 19.64
N CYS A 488 -0.76 32.67 20.49
CA CYS A 488 -0.57 33.72 21.48
C CYS A 488 0.82 34.31 21.32
N GLN A 489 1.04 35.57 21.70
CA GLN A 489 2.32 36.29 21.58
C GLN A 489 2.82 36.50 20.13
N ASP A 490 3.10 35.43 19.40
CA ASP A 490 3.56 35.39 18.01
C ASP A 490 3.02 34.13 17.30
N ASP A 491 3.54 33.81 16.12
CA ASP A 491 3.08 32.65 15.35
C ASP A 491 3.70 31.31 15.84
N TYR A 492 4.54 31.31 16.88
CA TYR A 492 5.26 30.13 17.39
C TYR A 492 4.95 29.82 18.86
N HIS A 493 3.98 30.50 19.45
CA HIS A 493 3.44 30.16 20.76
C HIS A 493 1.92 29.95 20.65
N TYR A 494 1.39 29.06 21.47
CA TYR A 494 -0.02 28.68 21.46
C TYR A 494 -0.57 28.55 22.87
N LEU A 495 -1.88 28.73 23.02
CA LEU A 495 -2.55 28.61 24.30
C LEU A 495 -2.78 27.12 24.64
N PHE A 496 -2.05 26.60 25.62
CA PHE A 496 -2.25 25.26 26.17
C PHE A 496 -2.76 25.36 27.61
N HIS A 497 -3.99 24.89 27.85
CA HIS A 497 -4.65 24.90 29.17
C HIS A 497 -4.56 26.27 29.89
N GLY A 498 -4.71 27.36 29.13
CA GLY A 498 -4.68 28.74 29.64
C GLY A 498 -3.28 29.36 29.76
N THR A 499 -2.21 28.61 29.45
CA THR A 499 -0.83 29.10 29.44
C THR A 499 -0.36 29.32 28.00
N CYS A 500 0.29 30.46 27.72
CA CYS A 500 0.95 30.67 26.44
C CYS A 500 2.25 29.86 26.41
N THR A 501 2.31 28.84 25.56
CA THR A 501 3.36 27.82 25.51
C THR A 501 4.08 27.91 24.17
N ALA A 502 5.41 27.88 24.19
CA ALA A 502 6.21 27.81 22.98
C ALA A 502 5.99 26.47 22.26
N MET A 503 5.97 26.49 20.93
CA MET A 503 6.07 25.28 20.12
C MET A 503 7.50 24.73 20.18
N ASP A 504 7.64 23.42 20.14
CA ASP A 504 8.93 22.77 19.98
C ASP A 504 9.33 22.82 18.49
N GLU A 505 10.59 23.15 18.20
CA GLU A 505 11.14 23.17 16.84
C GLU A 505 12.01 21.95 16.62
N VAL A 506 11.77 21.19 15.53
CA VAL A 506 12.63 20.08 15.11
C VAL A 506 13.12 20.34 13.69
N GLU A 507 14.44 20.27 13.50
CA GLU A 507 15.08 20.54 12.21
C GLU A 507 15.94 19.36 11.73
N GLN A 508 15.91 19.14 10.42
CA GLN A 508 16.81 18.22 9.71
C GLN A 508 17.38 18.93 8.49
N THR A 509 18.70 19.13 8.46
CA THR A 509 19.37 19.78 7.32
C THR A 509 19.99 18.74 6.41
N ASN A 510 19.58 18.77 5.15
CA ASN A 510 20.04 17.84 4.12
C ASN A 510 20.84 18.57 3.06
N SER A 511 21.85 17.88 2.54
CA SER A 511 22.62 18.30 1.38
C SER A 511 23.04 17.11 0.55
N TRP A 512 23.18 17.31 -0.75
CA TRP A 512 23.59 16.28 -1.70
C TRP A 512 24.53 16.82 -2.77
N LYS A 513 25.22 15.90 -3.42
CA LYS A 513 26.06 16.12 -4.60
C LYS A 513 25.71 15.08 -5.66
N PRO A 514 25.97 15.36 -6.95
CA PRO A 514 25.78 14.36 -8.00
C PRO A 514 26.58 13.09 -7.71
N THR A 515 25.96 11.94 -7.96
CA THR A 515 26.54 10.60 -7.87
C THR A 515 26.42 9.87 -9.20
N THR A 516 26.84 8.61 -9.26
CA THR A 516 26.62 7.78 -10.47
C THR A 516 25.15 7.38 -10.58
N ALA A 517 24.49 7.13 -9.44
CA ALA A 517 23.06 6.79 -9.38
C ALA A 517 22.16 8.01 -9.63
N ASP A 518 22.59 9.21 -9.22
CA ASP A 518 21.80 10.43 -9.30
C ASP A 518 22.61 11.61 -9.86
N GLY A 519 22.30 12.00 -11.10
CA GLY A 519 22.91 13.14 -11.77
C GLY A 519 22.42 14.52 -11.31
N THR A 520 21.54 14.58 -10.31
CA THR A 520 20.98 15.83 -9.79
C THR A 520 22.10 16.76 -9.31
N ALA A 521 22.12 18.00 -9.83
CA ALA A 521 23.10 19.00 -9.43
C ALA A 521 23.05 19.25 -7.92
N ALA A 522 24.22 19.54 -7.33
CA ALA A 522 24.36 19.72 -5.89
C ALA A 522 23.38 20.75 -5.34
N GLY A 523 22.85 20.48 -4.15
CA GLY A 523 21.83 21.29 -3.50
C GLY A 523 21.68 20.92 -2.03
N SER A 524 20.82 21.68 -1.35
CA SER A 524 20.53 21.50 0.06
C SER A 524 19.18 22.09 0.42
N TYR A 525 18.65 21.71 1.59
CA TYR A 525 17.58 22.41 2.30
C TYR A 525 17.56 22.02 3.79
N THR A 526 16.82 22.78 4.58
CA THR A 526 16.47 22.44 5.97
C THR A 526 14.98 22.12 6.03
N MET A 527 14.62 20.93 6.51
CA MET A 527 13.26 20.61 6.91
C MET A 527 13.03 21.06 8.33
N LYS A 528 11.98 21.85 8.58
CA LYS A 528 11.59 22.33 9.91
C LYS A 528 10.15 21.95 10.20
N VAL A 529 9.91 21.35 11.37
CA VAL A 529 8.57 21.03 11.86
C VAL A 529 8.38 21.68 13.22
N TRP A 530 7.27 22.42 13.36
CA TRP A 530 6.80 22.93 14.64
C TRP A 530 5.88 21.91 15.29
N LYS A 531 6.08 21.65 16.58
CA LYS A 531 5.26 20.73 17.36
C LYS A 531 4.59 21.45 18.53
N THR A 532 3.32 21.12 18.75
CA THR A 532 2.58 21.44 19.97
C THR A 532 2.56 20.21 20.87
N LYS A 533 1.89 20.29 22.03
CA LYS A 533 1.60 19.09 22.84
C LYS A 533 0.71 18.08 22.12
N TYR A 534 -0.07 18.52 21.11
CA TYR A 534 -0.92 17.65 20.32
C TYR A 534 -0.15 16.93 19.21
N GLY A 535 0.96 17.51 18.72
CA GLY A 535 1.77 16.91 17.65
C GLY A 535 2.28 17.93 16.64
N PRO A 536 2.64 17.51 15.41
CA PRO A 536 3.09 18.40 14.33
C PRO A 536 2.03 19.44 13.95
N VAL A 537 2.46 20.64 13.58
CA VAL A 537 1.60 21.68 13.00
C VAL A 537 1.50 21.47 11.49
N GLU A 538 0.29 21.36 10.98
CA GLU A 538 0.03 21.13 9.55
C GLU A 538 -0.41 22.40 8.81
N TYR A 539 -1.18 23.25 9.48
CA TYR A 539 -1.75 24.45 8.88
C TYR A 539 -1.76 25.62 9.86
N ARG A 540 -1.74 26.84 9.30
CA ARG A 540 -2.08 28.09 9.98
C ARG A 540 -3.37 28.63 9.39
N ALA A 541 -4.23 29.20 10.23
CA ALA A 541 -5.51 29.74 9.78
C ALA A 541 -6.02 30.81 10.74
N THR A 542 -7.22 31.31 10.46
CA THR A 542 -8.02 32.02 11.46
C THR A 542 -9.32 31.27 11.74
N VAL A 543 -9.81 31.35 12.98
CA VAL A 543 -11.14 30.84 13.38
C VAL A 543 -11.84 31.95 14.16
N GLY A 544 -12.93 32.50 13.61
CA GLY A 544 -13.60 33.64 14.20
C GLY A 544 -12.69 34.88 14.29
N GLY A 545 -11.79 35.06 13.31
CA GLY A 545 -10.82 36.15 13.25
C GLY A 545 -9.61 35.99 14.18
N LYS A 546 -9.55 34.94 15.00
CA LYS A 546 -8.39 34.63 15.84
C LYS A 546 -7.40 33.77 15.07
N LYS A 547 -6.11 34.08 15.17
CA LYS A 547 -5.04 33.24 14.59
C LYS A 547 -4.98 31.90 15.31
N VAL A 548 -4.93 30.81 14.54
CA VAL A 548 -4.78 29.45 15.05
C VAL A 548 -3.71 28.67 14.26
N ALA A 549 -3.18 27.63 14.88
CA ALA A 549 -2.53 26.53 14.18
C ALA A 549 -3.41 25.28 14.28
N TYR A 550 -3.56 24.55 13.17
CA TYR A 550 -4.07 23.18 13.19
C TYR A 550 -2.89 22.22 13.34
N THR A 551 -2.99 21.35 14.32
CA THR A 551 -1.97 20.38 14.71
C THR A 551 -2.61 19.01 14.84
N THR A 552 -1.89 17.94 14.48
CA THR A 552 -2.45 16.59 14.44
C THR A 552 -2.01 15.74 15.62
N LEU A 553 -2.99 15.15 16.30
CA LEU A 553 -2.81 14.18 17.35
C LEU A 553 -3.10 12.78 16.81
N ARG A 554 -2.04 11.96 16.70
CA ARG A 554 -2.12 10.56 16.25
C ARG A 554 -1.88 9.63 17.44
N SER A 555 -2.74 8.63 17.63
CA SER A 555 -2.64 7.73 18.79
C SER A 555 -1.41 6.82 18.77
N SER A 556 -0.83 6.58 17.60
CA SER A 556 0.42 5.81 17.42
C SER A 556 1.69 6.67 17.42
N TYR A 557 1.59 8.02 17.48
CA TYR A 557 2.78 8.87 17.57
C TYR A 557 3.52 8.60 18.88
N MET A 558 4.84 8.41 18.83
CA MET A 558 5.70 7.94 19.95
C MET A 558 5.46 6.49 20.42
N HIS A 559 4.69 5.71 19.66
CA HIS A 559 4.30 4.34 19.99
C HIS A 559 4.51 3.38 18.80
N GLU A 560 5.43 3.70 17.88
CA GLU A 560 5.71 2.84 16.72
C GLU A 560 6.31 1.48 17.12
N ALA A 561 7.04 1.43 18.24
CA ALA A 561 7.65 0.20 18.74
C ALA A 561 6.63 -0.80 19.33
N ASP A 562 5.45 -0.34 19.76
CA ASP A 562 4.52 -1.14 20.59
C ASP A 562 3.99 -2.40 19.89
N SER A 563 3.76 -2.30 18.57
CA SER A 563 3.20 -3.40 17.77
C SER A 563 4.09 -4.65 17.72
N ILE A 564 5.37 -4.54 18.10
CA ILE A 564 6.30 -5.68 18.18
C ILE A 564 5.76 -6.82 19.04
N ILE A 565 4.97 -6.50 20.07
CA ILE A 565 4.40 -7.49 21.00
C ILE A 565 3.35 -8.36 20.30
N GLY A 566 2.48 -7.76 19.48
CA GLY A 566 1.49 -8.50 18.71
C GLY A 566 2.16 -9.47 17.73
N PHE A 567 3.19 -9.01 17.02
CA PHE A 567 3.95 -9.85 16.09
C PHE A 567 4.73 -10.97 16.80
N GLN A 568 5.35 -10.68 17.94
CA GLN A 568 5.98 -11.71 18.78
C GLN A 568 4.97 -12.80 19.16
N MET A 569 3.75 -12.41 19.57
CA MET A 569 2.70 -13.35 19.97
C MET A 569 2.17 -14.17 18.80
N LEU A 570 2.01 -13.58 17.61
CA LEU A 570 1.61 -14.29 16.39
C LEU A 570 2.60 -15.38 15.97
N ASN A 571 3.89 -15.23 16.30
CA ASN A 571 4.96 -16.15 15.95
C ASN A 571 5.24 -17.21 17.02
N ASP A 572 4.65 -17.05 18.22
CA ASP A 572 4.83 -17.92 19.37
C ASP A 572 3.88 -19.13 19.27
N PRO A 573 4.42 -20.34 18.93
CA PRO A 573 3.59 -21.52 18.77
C PRO A 573 2.94 -21.97 20.08
N ASP A 574 3.43 -21.55 21.24
CA ASP A 574 2.84 -21.88 22.53
C ASP A 574 1.68 -20.94 22.90
N TYR A 575 1.57 -19.78 22.23
CA TYR A 575 0.53 -18.78 22.47
C TYR A 575 -0.70 -18.95 21.57
N VAL A 576 -0.57 -18.75 20.26
CA VAL A 576 -1.73 -18.75 19.35
C VAL A 576 -2.19 -20.17 19.07
N LYS A 577 -3.30 -20.60 19.68
CA LYS A 577 -3.86 -21.97 19.55
C LYS A 577 -5.35 -21.99 19.21
N SER A 578 -5.92 -20.81 18.97
CA SER A 578 -7.34 -20.59 18.77
C SER A 578 -7.60 -19.20 18.18
N PRO A 579 -8.79 -18.96 17.61
CA PRO A 579 -9.29 -17.63 17.29
C PRO A 579 -9.11 -16.60 18.43
N GLN A 580 -9.42 -16.96 19.67
CA GLN A 580 -9.39 -16.02 20.79
C GLN A 580 -7.96 -15.59 21.15
N THR A 581 -7.02 -16.54 21.14
CA THR A 581 -5.59 -16.22 21.35
C THR A 581 -5.02 -15.42 20.19
N PHE A 582 -5.46 -15.67 18.96
CA PHE A 582 -5.10 -14.85 17.80
C PHE A 582 -5.61 -13.42 17.96
N GLN A 583 -6.91 -13.23 18.25
CA GLN A 583 -7.52 -11.91 18.46
C GLN A 583 -6.81 -11.16 19.59
N SER A 584 -6.46 -11.85 20.68
CA SER A 584 -5.67 -11.28 21.77
C SER A 584 -4.25 -10.88 21.35
N ALA A 585 -3.62 -11.58 20.40
CA ALA A 585 -2.31 -11.17 19.88
C ALA A 585 -2.43 -9.88 19.04
N VAL A 586 -3.38 -9.84 18.10
CA VAL A 586 -3.54 -8.66 17.22
C VAL A 586 -4.12 -7.44 17.92
N GLN A 587 -4.70 -7.59 19.12
CA GLN A 587 -5.03 -6.49 20.02
C GLN A 587 -3.81 -5.65 20.45
N HIS A 588 -2.61 -6.23 20.46
CA HIS A 588 -1.36 -5.52 20.75
C HIS A 588 -0.78 -4.79 19.54
N ILE A 589 -1.49 -4.78 18.39
CA ILE A 589 -1.08 -4.03 17.20
C ILE A 589 -1.86 -2.71 17.19
N ASN A 590 -1.16 -1.61 17.43
CA ASN A 590 -1.76 -0.27 17.58
C ASN A 590 -2.12 0.41 16.25
N TYR A 591 -1.70 -0.18 15.12
CA TYR A 591 -2.02 0.27 13.77
C TYR A 591 -3.40 -0.17 13.28
N THR A 592 -3.92 0.57 12.29
CA THR A 592 -5.24 0.36 11.68
C THR A 592 -5.24 -0.78 10.66
N PHE A 593 -5.47 -2.01 11.14
CA PHE A 593 -5.56 -3.19 10.29
C PHE A 593 -6.80 -4.05 10.58
N ASN A 594 -7.30 -4.67 9.52
CA ASN A 594 -8.23 -5.78 9.53
C ASN A 594 -7.42 -7.08 9.52
N TRP A 595 -7.45 -7.86 10.59
CA TRP A 595 -6.73 -9.12 10.71
C TRP A 595 -7.64 -10.32 10.46
N PHE A 596 -7.16 -11.27 9.68
CA PHE A 596 -7.88 -12.49 9.33
C PHE A 596 -7.12 -13.72 9.81
N TYR A 597 -7.85 -14.75 10.21
CA TYR A 597 -7.31 -16.01 10.72
C TYR A 597 -8.02 -17.20 10.07
N ALA A 598 -7.26 -18.26 9.80
CA ALA A 598 -7.78 -19.57 9.43
C ALA A 598 -6.92 -20.69 10.03
N ASP A 599 -7.56 -21.64 10.71
CA ASP A 599 -7.00 -22.93 11.09
C ASP A 599 -7.79 -24.07 10.42
N SER A 600 -7.61 -25.33 10.84
CA SER A 600 -8.33 -26.48 10.24
C SER A 600 -9.83 -26.55 10.52
N THR A 601 -10.31 -25.73 11.45
CA THR A 601 -11.67 -25.74 12.02
C THR A 601 -12.35 -24.38 11.97
N HIS A 602 -11.60 -23.31 12.24
CA HIS A 602 -12.12 -21.99 12.54
C HIS A 602 -11.61 -20.92 11.58
N THR A 603 -12.45 -19.91 11.37
CA THR A 603 -12.08 -18.62 10.79
C THR A 603 -12.32 -17.52 11.82
N ALA A 604 -11.51 -16.46 11.78
CA ALA A 604 -11.74 -15.32 12.66
C ALA A 604 -11.30 -13.99 12.03
N TYR A 605 -11.85 -12.92 12.59
CA TYR A 605 -11.55 -11.55 12.21
C TYR A 605 -11.42 -10.65 13.45
N TYR A 606 -10.53 -9.66 13.37
CA TYR A 606 -10.41 -8.57 14.34
C TYR A 606 -9.88 -7.30 13.70
N ASN A 607 -10.51 -6.16 13.97
CA ASN A 607 -9.97 -4.84 13.63
C ASN A 607 -9.05 -4.33 14.75
N SER A 608 -7.77 -4.12 14.46
CA SER A 608 -6.79 -3.57 15.41
C SER A 608 -6.66 -2.06 15.27
N GLY A 609 -6.17 -1.40 16.33
CA GLY A 609 -5.87 0.03 16.34
C GLY A 609 -6.03 0.65 17.73
N ASN A 610 -5.21 1.65 18.05
CA ASN A 610 -5.42 2.49 19.23
C ASN A 610 -6.52 3.53 18.93
N ASN A 611 -7.77 3.09 18.90
CA ASN A 611 -8.95 3.89 18.57
C ASN A 611 -9.30 4.84 19.74
N PRO A 612 -9.01 6.16 19.67
CA PRO A 612 -9.18 7.07 20.80
C PRO A 612 -10.66 7.21 21.21
N VAL A 613 -10.91 7.22 22.52
CA VAL A 613 -12.21 7.59 23.08
C VAL A 613 -12.28 9.12 23.12
N ARG A 614 -13.07 9.71 22.21
CA ARG A 614 -13.23 11.16 22.10
C ARG A 614 -14.14 11.73 23.20
N ALA A 615 -14.00 13.03 23.48
CA ALA A 615 -14.92 13.72 24.37
C ALA A 615 -16.36 13.70 23.83
N GLY A 616 -17.34 13.69 24.75
CA GLY A 616 -18.76 13.70 24.36
C GLY A 616 -19.12 14.93 23.53
N GLY A 617 -19.80 14.71 22.40
CA GLY A 617 -20.22 15.77 21.48
C GLY A 617 -19.17 16.16 20.44
N VAL A 618 -17.94 15.64 20.49
CA VAL A 618 -16.94 15.88 19.43
C VAL A 618 -17.31 15.09 18.16
N ASP A 619 -17.41 15.78 17.02
CA ASP A 619 -17.51 15.14 15.70
C ASP A 619 -16.09 14.96 15.14
N ALA A 620 -15.72 13.70 14.86
CA ALA A 620 -14.40 13.34 14.34
C ALA A 620 -14.19 13.83 12.89
N GLU A 621 -15.23 14.30 12.20
CA GLU A 621 -15.11 14.80 10.83
C GLU A 621 -14.44 16.18 10.71
N PHE A 622 -14.40 16.96 11.80
CA PHE A 622 -14.00 18.37 11.78
C PHE A 622 -12.91 18.69 12.81
N PRO A 623 -12.07 19.71 12.55
CA PRO A 623 -11.08 20.13 13.52
C PRO A 623 -11.77 20.62 14.79
N VAL A 624 -11.21 20.30 15.95
CA VAL A 624 -11.75 20.70 17.25
C VAL A 624 -10.82 21.63 18.00
N TRP A 625 -11.35 22.47 18.88
CA TRP A 625 -10.53 23.33 19.72
C TRP A 625 -9.62 22.52 20.65
N GLY A 626 -8.33 22.85 20.66
CA GLY A 626 -7.32 22.32 21.60
C GLY A 626 -7.55 22.82 23.02
N ARG A 627 -8.61 22.32 23.67
CA ARG A 627 -9.01 22.64 25.04
C ARG A 627 -9.35 21.35 25.77
N ALA A 628 -9.07 21.28 27.07
CA ALA A 628 -9.30 20.12 27.91
C ALA A 628 -10.73 19.51 27.83
N ALA A 629 -11.75 20.30 27.50
CA ALA A 629 -13.12 19.82 27.35
C ALA A 629 -13.36 18.98 26.08
N TYR A 630 -12.49 19.08 25.07
CA TYR A 630 -12.63 18.44 23.75
C TYR A 630 -11.44 17.52 23.39
N GLU A 631 -10.47 17.40 24.30
CA GLU A 631 -9.37 16.44 24.20
C GLU A 631 -9.90 14.99 24.28
N TRP A 632 -9.13 14.02 23.77
CA TRP A 632 -9.41 12.61 24.01
C TRP A 632 -9.52 12.33 25.52
N GLN A 633 -10.39 11.40 25.90
CA GLN A 633 -10.63 11.09 27.30
C GLN A 633 -9.34 10.60 27.96
N ASN A 634 -9.01 11.22 29.09
CA ASN A 634 -7.81 10.92 29.87
C ASN A 634 -6.49 11.02 29.06
N TRP A 635 -6.45 11.87 28.03
CA TRP A 635 -5.22 12.09 27.28
C TRP A 635 -4.11 12.69 28.14
N ASN A 636 -2.94 12.06 28.08
CA ASN A 636 -1.74 12.52 28.73
C ASN A 636 -0.73 13.02 27.68
N PRO A 637 -0.49 14.34 27.58
CA PRO A 637 0.43 14.91 26.59
C PRO A 637 1.91 14.54 26.82
N ALA A 638 2.28 14.02 28.00
CA ALA A 638 3.65 13.60 28.27
C ALA A 638 4.00 12.23 27.69
N THR A 639 3.02 11.32 27.66
CA THR A 639 3.17 9.93 27.17
C THR A 639 2.44 9.67 25.87
N ASN A 640 1.65 10.64 25.39
CA ASN A 640 0.72 10.47 24.27
C ASN A 640 -0.19 9.24 24.40
N THR A 641 -0.72 9.01 25.60
CA THR A 641 -1.66 7.91 25.87
C THR A 641 -3.03 8.49 26.22
N ALA A 642 -4.10 7.81 25.85
CA ALA A 642 -5.47 8.17 26.21
C ALA A 642 -6.27 6.90 26.51
N ASP A 643 -7.54 7.06 26.87
CA ASP A 643 -8.48 5.94 26.83
C ASP A 643 -8.71 5.52 25.38
N TYR A 644 -8.64 4.21 25.14
CA TYR A 644 -8.88 3.60 23.84
C TYR A 644 -10.10 2.68 23.88
N THR A 645 -10.72 2.50 22.72
CA THR A 645 -11.90 1.65 22.54
C THR A 645 -11.60 0.23 23.05
N PRO A 646 -12.39 -0.34 23.98
CA PRO A 646 -12.17 -1.67 24.51
C PRO A 646 -12.27 -2.75 23.43
N ALA A 647 -11.53 -3.85 23.58
CA ALA A 647 -11.48 -4.95 22.60
C ALA A 647 -12.86 -5.47 22.13
N ALA A 648 -13.85 -5.53 23.03
CA ALA A 648 -15.21 -5.97 22.69
C ALA A 648 -15.97 -5.03 21.74
N GLN A 649 -15.53 -3.77 21.62
CA GLN A 649 -16.13 -2.75 20.76
C GLN A 649 -15.38 -2.57 19.44
N HIS A 650 -14.25 -3.25 19.25
CA HIS A 650 -13.64 -3.39 17.92
C HIS A 650 -14.43 -4.41 17.09
N PRO A 651 -14.66 -4.14 15.79
CA PRO A 651 -15.21 -5.11 14.86
C PRO A 651 -14.46 -6.45 14.94
N GLN A 652 -15.18 -7.52 15.24
CA GLN A 652 -14.61 -8.85 15.36
C GLN A 652 -15.70 -9.92 15.17
N SER A 653 -15.33 -11.10 14.70
CA SER A 653 -16.20 -12.28 14.73
C SER A 653 -15.39 -13.57 14.56
N VAL A 654 -16.02 -14.70 14.86
CA VAL A 654 -15.49 -16.05 14.66
C VAL A 654 -16.52 -16.88 13.90
N ASP A 655 -16.07 -17.64 12.92
CA ASP A 655 -16.86 -18.59 12.13
C ASP A 655 -18.10 -18.00 11.43
N GLN A 656 -18.02 -16.74 10.98
CA GLN A 656 -19.02 -16.27 10.02
C GLN A 656 -18.88 -17.07 8.71
N ASP A 657 -19.94 -17.07 7.89
CA ASP A 657 -19.97 -17.82 6.64
C ASP A 657 -18.75 -17.54 5.73
N TYR A 658 -18.44 -16.27 5.51
CA TYR A 658 -17.21 -15.82 4.85
C TYR A 658 -16.84 -14.40 5.26
N TYR A 659 -15.57 -14.04 5.05
CA TYR A 659 -15.06 -12.68 5.11
C TYR A 659 -14.61 -12.27 3.72
N ILE A 660 -15.00 -11.06 3.28
CA ILE A 660 -14.24 -10.34 2.26
C ILE A 660 -13.67 -9.07 2.86
N SER A 661 -12.49 -8.70 2.39
CA SER A 661 -11.99 -7.36 2.57
C SER A 661 -11.20 -6.94 1.36
N TRP A 662 -11.50 -5.77 0.83
CA TRP A 662 -10.59 -5.03 -0.05
C TRP A 662 -10.40 -3.61 0.49
N ASN A 663 -10.13 -3.53 1.80
CA ASN A 663 -10.09 -2.28 2.56
C ASN A 663 -11.45 -1.57 2.67
N ASN A 664 -12.56 -2.28 2.41
CA ASN A 664 -13.92 -1.79 2.61
C ASN A 664 -14.25 -1.64 4.11
N LYS A 665 -15.34 -0.92 4.36
CA LYS A 665 -15.98 -0.76 5.67
C LYS A 665 -16.07 -2.07 6.47
N GLN A 666 -15.79 -1.98 7.76
CA GLN A 666 -15.61 -3.14 8.64
C GLN A 666 -16.94 -3.75 9.05
N ALA A 667 -17.87 -2.94 9.58
CA ALA A 667 -19.12 -3.42 10.16
C ALA A 667 -20.19 -2.33 10.17
N LEU A 668 -21.40 -2.67 10.65
CA LEU A 668 -22.49 -1.70 10.82
C LEU A 668 -22.11 -0.64 11.87
N ASN A 669 -22.44 0.62 11.57
CA ASN A 669 -22.20 1.81 12.41
C ASN A 669 -20.73 2.12 12.71
N TYR A 670 -19.81 1.53 11.96
CA TYR A 670 -18.38 1.77 12.09
C TYR A 670 -17.93 2.73 10.98
N THR A 671 -17.60 3.97 11.36
CA THR A 671 -17.14 5.01 10.43
C THR A 671 -15.64 4.88 10.16
N THR A 672 -15.24 5.11 8.90
CA THR A 672 -13.85 5.23 8.45
C THR A 672 -13.54 6.68 8.07
N ALA A 673 -12.26 7.07 8.13
CA ALA A 673 -11.84 8.42 7.74
C ALA A 673 -11.86 8.64 6.22
N SER A 674 -11.71 7.57 5.44
CA SER A 674 -11.67 7.62 3.98
C SER A 674 -13.02 8.02 3.40
N TRP A 675 -12.97 8.72 2.25
CA TRP A 675 -14.13 9.00 1.41
C TRP A 675 -14.33 7.87 0.39
N GLY A 676 -15.58 7.64 -0.01
CA GLY A 676 -15.92 6.65 -1.05
C GLY A 676 -16.32 5.26 -0.53
N ASP A 677 -16.54 5.10 0.77
CA ASP A 677 -17.11 3.88 1.36
C ASP A 677 -18.65 3.84 1.19
N GLY A 678 -19.11 3.87 -0.07
CA GLY A 678 -20.53 3.91 -0.46
C GLY A 678 -21.00 2.63 -1.16
N SER A 679 -21.99 2.77 -2.04
CA SER A 679 -22.64 1.67 -2.76
C SER A 679 -21.72 0.91 -3.73
N VAL A 680 -20.70 1.60 -4.27
CA VAL A 680 -19.72 1.03 -5.21
C VAL A 680 -18.31 1.24 -4.69
N HIS A 681 -17.73 0.15 -4.22
CA HIS A 681 -16.37 0.08 -3.72
C HIS A 681 -15.71 -1.20 -4.27
N ARG A 682 -14.38 -1.24 -4.40
CA ARG A 682 -13.69 -2.42 -4.96
C ARG A 682 -13.96 -3.73 -4.20
N GLY A 683 -14.36 -3.64 -2.93
CA GLY A 683 -14.84 -4.79 -2.14
C GLY A 683 -16.04 -5.50 -2.77
N ASN A 684 -16.89 -4.79 -3.52
CA ASN A 684 -18.01 -5.35 -4.28
C ASN A 684 -17.53 -6.44 -5.25
N LEU A 685 -16.42 -6.24 -5.97
CA LEU A 685 -15.87 -7.25 -6.89
C LEU A 685 -15.60 -8.61 -6.21
N LEU A 686 -15.13 -8.60 -4.96
CA LEU A 686 -14.89 -9.82 -4.19
C LEU A 686 -16.20 -10.38 -3.66
N GLU A 687 -17.00 -9.52 -3.02
CA GLU A 687 -18.29 -9.86 -2.41
C GLU A 687 -19.19 -10.59 -3.40
N ASP A 688 -19.31 -10.05 -4.61
CA ASP A 688 -20.18 -10.57 -5.66
C ASP A 688 -19.81 -11.98 -6.12
N ARG A 689 -18.53 -12.34 -6.01
CA ARG A 689 -18.00 -13.64 -6.41
C ARG A 689 -18.05 -14.62 -5.24
N VAL A 690 -17.59 -14.20 -4.06
CA VAL A 690 -17.53 -15.06 -2.86
C VAL A 690 -18.93 -15.42 -2.37
N ARG A 691 -19.86 -14.47 -2.31
CA ARG A 691 -21.25 -14.73 -1.91
C ARG A 691 -21.89 -15.80 -2.80
N LYS A 692 -21.68 -15.74 -4.11
CA LYS A 692 -22.20 -16.73 -5.08
C LYS A 692 -21.58 -18.12 -4.84
N LEU A 693 -20.27 -18.19 -4.56
CA LEU A 693 -19.58 -19.44 -4.23
C LEU A 693 -20.11 -20.07 -2.94
N VAL A 694 -20.23 -19.26 -1.87
CA VAL A 694 -20.73 -19.71 -0.57
C VAL A 694 -22.18 -20.18 -0.65
N ALA A 695 -23.04 -19.46 -1.36
CA ALA A 695 -24.44 -19.84 -1.58
C ALA A 695 -24.58 -21.18 -2.34
N ALA A 696 -23.67 -21.47 -3.28
CA ALA A 696 -23.62 -22.75 -3.98
C ALA A 696 -23.04 -23.88 -3.10
N GLY A 697 -22.15 -23.55 -2.17
CA GLY A 697 -21.41 -24.50 -1.34
C GLY A 697 -20.32 -25.24 -2.12
N GLY A 698 -19.52 -26.04 -1.40
CA GLY A 698 -18.42 -26.79 -2.00
C GLY A 698 -17.25 -25.93 -2.47
N VAL A 699 -17.00 -24.81 -1.78
CA VAL A 699 -15.87 -23.92 -2.08
C VAL A 699 -14.54 -24.67 -1.93
N THR A 700 -13.68 -24.56 -2.93
CA THR A 700 -12.31 -25.11 -2.97
C THR A 700 -11.29 -23.97 -3.00
N ARG A 701 -10.03 -24.24 -2.65
CA ARG A 701 -8.94 -23.28 -2.80
C ARG A 701 -8.88 -22.70 -4.22
N SER A 702 -8.94 -23.55 -5.25
CA SER A 702 -8.91 -23.09 -6.64
C SER A 702 -10.13 -22.25 -7.02
N SER A 703 -11.33 -22.55 -6.51
CA SER A 703 -12.50 -21.70 -6.77
C SER A 703 -12.36 -20.30 -6.13
N LEU A 704 -11.77 -20.21 -4.94
CA LEU A 704 -11.56 -18.94 -4.26
C LEU A 704 -10.44 -18.13 -4.93
N VAL A 705 -9.36 -18.78 -5.38
CA VAL A 705 -8.31 -18.14 -6.20
C VAL A 705 -8.89 -17.64 -7.52
N LYS A 706 -9.80 -18.39 -8.15
CA LYS A 706 -10.49 -17.93 -9.37
C LYS A 706 -11.33 -16.70 -9.12
N ALA A 707 -12.08 -16.64 -8.00
CA ALA A 707 -12.84 -15.46 -7.63
C ALA A 707 -11.94 -14.23 -7.48
N MET A 708 -10.82 -14.37 -6.76
CA MET A 708 -9.84 -13.29 -6.59
C MET A 708 -9.22 -12.86 -7.92
N ALA A 709 -8.79 -13.81 -8.76
CA ALA A 709 -8.17 -13.51 -10.05
C ALA A 709 -9.16 -12.85 -11.03
N ASP A 710 -10.41 -13.30 -11.04
CA ASP A 710 -11.47 -12.71 -11.86
C ASP A 710 -11.76 -11.26 -11.43
N ALA A 711 -11.88 -11.01 -10.13
CA ALA A 711 -12.02 -9.65 -9.57
C ALA A 711 -10.82 -8.77 -9.94
N SER A 712 -9.60 -9.29 -9.84
CA SER A 712 -8.36 -8.54 -10.13
C SER A 712 -8.25 -8.03 -11.58
N LEU A 713 -9.05 -8.60 -12.49
CA LEU A 713 -9.03 -8.28 -13.92
C LEU A 713 -10.28 -7.50 -14.37
N THR A 714 -11.17 -7.15 -13.45
CA THR A 714 -12.44 -6.51 -13.76
C THR A 714 -12.37 -5.00 -13.49
N ASP A 715 -12.88 -4.20 -14.44
CA ASP A 715 -13.05 -2.76 -14.23
C ASP A 715 -14.32 -2.53 -13.40
N LEU A 716 -14.17 -2.04 -12.16
CA LEU A 716 -15.28 -1.83 -11.23
C LEU A 716 -16.36 -0.91 -11.84
N ARG A 717 -15.98 0.13 -12.57
CA ARG A 717 -16.95 1.01 -13.25
C ARG A 717 -17.76 0.23 -14.29
N ALA A 718 -17.12 -0.72 -14.98
CA ALA A 718 -17.80 -1.54 -15.98
C ALA A 718 -18.77 -2.54 -15.34
N GLU A 719 -18.40 -3.16 -14.22
CA GLU A 719 -19.27 -4.13 -13.52
C GLU A 719 -20.44 -3.45 -12.79
N ASP A 720 -20.17 -2.42 -12.00
CA ASP A 720 -21.15 -1.90 -11.03
C ASP A 720 -21.86 -0.60 -11.48
N VAL A 721 -21.28 0.20 -12.38
CA VAL A 721 -21.86 1.52 -12.74
C VAL A 721 -22.38 1.57 -14.18
N LEU A 722 -21.62 1.02 -15.13
CA LEU A 722 -21.95 1.03 -16.56
C LEU A 722 -23.32 0.42 -16.91
N PRO A 723 -23.80 -0.66 -16.23
CA PRO A 723 -25.13 -1.20 -16.54
C PRO A 723 -26.26 -0.17 -16.39
N ASP A 724 -26.24 0.63 -15.34
CA ASP A 724 -27.27 1.65 -15.10
C ASP A 724 -27.09 2.89 -15.98
N LEU A 725 -25.85 3.30 -16.26
CA LEU A 725 -25.57 4.32 -17.29
C LEU A 725 -26.16 3.91 -18.66
N LEU A 726 -26.00 2.65 -19.05
CA LEU A 726 -26.56 2.13 -20.29
C LEU A 726 -28.09 2.05 -20.27
N LYS A 727 -28.74 1.84 -19.12
CA LYS A 727 -30.21 1.93 -19.00
C LYS A 727 -30.69 3.35 -19.29
N VAL A 728 -30.02 4.37 -18.76
CA VAL A 728 -30.36 5.79 -19.05
C VAL A 728 -30.16 6.09 -20.53
N VAL A 729 -29.00 5.74 -21.09
CA VAL A 729 -28.68 5.97 -22.52
C VAL A 729 -29.69 5.29 -23.45
N ASN A 730 -30.12 4.07 -23.11
CA ASN A 730 -31.07 3.28 -23.91
C ASN A 730 -32.55 3.49 -23.56
N SER A 731 -32.88 4.45 -22.68
CA SER A 731 -34.28 4.80 -22.39
C SER A 731 -35.05 5.31 -23.62
N SER A 732 -34.32 5.70 -24.68
CA SER A 732 -34.83 5.88 -26.04
C SER A 732 -33.75 5.57 -27.08
N THR A 733 -34.13 5.38 -28.35
CA THR A 733 -33.21 5.07 -29.45
C THR A 733 -32.07 6.08 -29.56
N VAL A 734 -30.82 5.60 -29.56
CA VAL A 734 -29.63 6.43 -29.79
C VAL A 734 -29.50 6.70 -31.30
N THR A 735 -29.81 7.92 -31.72
CA THR A 735 -29.83 8.32 -33.14
C THR A 735 -28.48 8.82 -33.66
N ASP A 736 -27.59 9.29 -32.77
CA ASP A 736 -26.23 9.67 -33.15
C ASP A 736 -25.40 8.41 -33.39
N SER A 737 -24.87 8.26 -34.61
CA SER A 737 -24.17 7.03 -35.03
C SER A 737 -22.86 6.78 -34.26
N THR A 738 -22.15 7.85 -33.86
CA THR A 738 -20.93 7.74 -33.06
C THR A 738 -21.25 7.23 -31.66
N ALA A 739 -22.26 7.83 -31.00
CA ALA A 739 -22.71 7.38 -29.69
C ALA A 739 -23.26 5.94 -29.75
N ALA A 740 -24.07 5.60 -30.75
CA ALA A 740 -24.64 4.24 -30.90
C ALA A 740 -23.55 3.17 -31.08
N ALA A 741 -22.49 3.47 -31.83
CA ALA A 741 -21.34 2.58 -31.98
C ALA A 741 -20.57 2.41 -30.66
N ALA A 742 -20.41 3.49 -29.89
CA ALA A 742 -19.78 3.45 -28.57
C ALA A 742 -20.59 2.60 -27.58
N VAL A 743 -21.90 2.79 -27.53
CA VAL A 743 -22.85 1.98 -26.72
C VAL A 743 -22.70 0.50 -27.05
N THR A 744 -22.66 0.15 -28.34
CA THR A 744 -22.49 -1.25 -28.78
C THR A 744 -21.18 -1.87 -28.28
N LYS A 745 -20.08 -1.12 -28.34
CA LYS A 745 -18.77 -1.57 -27.85
C LYS A 745 -18.78 -1.77 -26.32
N LEU A 746 -19.37 -0.82 -25.58
CA LEU A 746 -19.51 -0.90 -24.13
C LEU A 746 -20.40 -2.09 -23.71
N GLN A 747 -21.52 -2.31 -24.39
CA GLN A 747 -22.40 -3.48 -24.15
C GLN A 747 -21.72 -4.81 -24.46
N THR A 748 -20.92 -4.86 -25.53
CA THR A 748 -20.15 -6.05 -25.90
C THR A 748 -19.10 -6.37 -24.83
N TRP A 749 -18.39 -5.34 -24.36
CA TRP A 749 -17.40 -5.50 -23.29
C TRP A 749 -18.04 -5.91 -21.97
N LEU A 750 -19.18 -5.31 -21.60
CA LEU A 750 -19.97 -5.70 -20.43
C LEU A 750 -20.42 -7.16 -20.50
N THR A 751 -20.91 -7.61 -21.67
CA THR A 751 -21.28 -9.02 -21.90
C THR A 751 -20.08 -9.97 -21.79
N ALA A 752 -18.89 -9.48 -22.11
CA ALA A 752 -17.62 -10.20 -21.93
C ALA A 752 -17.06 -10.11 -20.48
N GLY A 753 -17.82 -9.50 -19.55
CA GLY A 753 -17.48 -9.40 -18.13
C GLY A 753 -16.74 -8.14 -17.71
N GLY A 754 -16.64 -7.10 -18.56
CA GLY A 754 -16.04 -5.82 -18.15
C GLY A 754 -14.53 -5.90 -17.83
N LYS A 755 -13.83 -6.89 -18.38
CA LYS A 755 -12.43 -7.20 -18.02
C LYS A 755 -11.39 -6.45 -18.85
N ARG A 756 -10.28 -6.08 -18.22
CA ARG A 756 -9.06 -5.58 -18.89
C ARG A 756 -8.06 -6.72 -19.13
N THR A 757 -8.36 -7.59 -20.09
CA THR A 757 -7.54 -8.77 -20.40
C THR A 757 -6.93 -8.71 -21.78
N GLU A 758 -5.69 -9.19 -21.89
CA GLU A 758 -5.03 -9.39 -23.18
C GLU A 758 -5.79 -10.39 -24.07
N THR A 759 -5.63 -10.26 -25.39
CA THR A 759 -6.19 -11.20 -26.37
C THR A 759 -5.59 -12.61 -26.27
N SER A 760 -4.34 -12.70 -25.82
CA SER A 760 -3.63 -13.94 -25.49
C SER A 760 -2.44 -13.57 -24.60
N ALA A 761 -1.92 -14.52 -23.81
CA ALA A 761 -0.77 -14.26 -22.94
C ALA A 761 0.42 -13.64 -23.68
N GLY A 762 0.84 -12.44 -23.24
CA GLY A 762 1.96 -11.70 -23.81
C GLY A 762 1.62 -10.92 -25.08
N SER A 763 0.35 -10.82 -25.49
CA SER A 763 -0.03 -10.08 -26.70
C SER A 763 0.10 -8.58 -26.56
N LYS A 764 0.13 -8.07 -25.31
CA LYS A 764 0.17 -6.64 -24.98
C LYS A 764 -0.93 -5.85 -25.69
N THR A 765 -2.07 -6.49 -25.93
CA THR A 765 -3.23 -5.92 -26.64
C THR A 765 -4.50 -6.37 -25.96
N TYR A 766 -5.31 -5.43 -25.48
CA TYR A 766 -6.58 -5.77 -24.83
C TYR A 766 -7.64 -6.28 -25.79
N ALA A 767 -8.39 -7.30 -25.36
CA ALA A 767 -9.50 -7.88 -26.14
C ALA A 767 -10.61 -6.86 -26.45
N ASN A 768 -10.84 -5.90 -25.56
CA ASN A 768 -11.86 -4.84 -25.68
C ASN A 768 -11.24 -3.43 -25.63
N ALA A 769 -10.05 -3.26 -26.22
CA ALA A 769 -9.25 -2.03 -26.19
C ALA A 769 -10.06 -0.74 -26.42
N ASP A 770 -10.92 -0.74 -27.44
CA ASP A 770 -11.75 0.42 -27.77
C ASP A 770 -12.80 0.75 -26.70
N ALA A 771 -13.44 -0.25 -26.10
CA ALA A 771 -14.46 -0.03 -25.07
C ALA A 771 -13.81 0.52 -23.79
N ILE A 772 -12.65 -0.04 -23.42
CA ILE A 772 -11.83 0.43 -22.29
C ILE A 772 -11.42 1.89 -22.51
N ARG A 773 -10.87 2.22 -23.69
CA ARG A 773 -10.49 3.60 -24.04
C ARG A 773 -11.67 4.55 -23.99
N ILE A 774 -12.83 4.13 -24.50
CA ILE A 774 -14.05 4.94 -24.47
C ILE A 774 -14.45 5.23 -23.02
N LEU A 775 -14.47 4.23 -22.14
CA LEU A 775 -14.83 4.45 -20.74
C LEU A 775 -13.81 5.33 -20.01
N ASP A 776 -12.51 5.13 -20.24
CA ASP A 776 -11.44 5.97 -19.66
C ASP A 776 -11.55 7.42 -20.11
N ALA A 777 -11.90 7.67 -21.38
CA ALA A 777 -12.15 9.02 -21.88
C ALA A 777 -13.49 9.59 -21.40
N TRP A 778 -14.48 8.74 -21.17
CA TRP A 778 -15.84 9.16 -20.84
C TRP A 778 -15.98 9.52 -19.37
N TRP A 779 -15.41 8.74 -18.46
CA TRP A 779 -15.59 8.89 -17.03
C TRP A 779 -15.35 10.31 -16.50
N PRO A 780 -14.20 10.97 -16.76
CA PRO A 780 -13.99 12.34 -16.28
C PRO A 780 -14.93 13.38 -16.94
N LEU A 781 -15.39 13.14 -18.18
CA LEU A 781 -16.34 14.01 -18.87
C LEU A 781 -17.76 13.85 -18.29
N LEU A 782 -18.16 12.59 -18.05
CA LEU A 782 -19.39 12.17 -17.39
C LEU A 782 -19.52 12.83 -16.03
N VAL A 783 -18.58 12.56 -15.11
CA VAL A 783 -18.64 13.01 -13.71
C VAL A 783 -18.73 14.52 -13.64
N LYS A 784 -17.91 15.21 -14.44
CA LYS A 784 -17.93 16.67 -14.52
C LYS A 784 -19.27 17.19 -15.03
N ALA A 785 -19.81 16.64 -16.12
CA ALA A 785 -21.05 17.11 -16.72
C ALA A 785 -22.29 16.80 -15.86
N GLU A 786 -22.23 15.72 -15.08
CA GLU A 786 -23.26 15.31 -14.13
C GLU A 786 -23.28 16.24 -12.90
N PHE A 787 -22.16 16.37 -12.20
CA PHE A 787 -22.13 17.00 -10.87
C PHE A 787 -21.78 18.49 -10.88
N GLN A 788 -20.87 18.94 -11.74
CA GLN A 788 -20.38 20.33 -11.70
C GLN A 788 -21.49 21.37 -11.91
N PRO A 789 -22.50 21.19 -12.77
CA PRO A 789 -23.58 22.16 -12.91
C PRO A 789 -24.37 22.35 -11.61
N GLY A 790 -24.68 21.25 -10.91
CA GLY A 790 -25.40 21.28 -9.64
C GLY A 790 -24.52 21.80 -8.51
N LEU A 791 -23.30 21.28 -8.34
CA LEU A 791 -22.36 21.65 -7.28
C LEU A 791 -21.69 23.02 -7.49
N GLY A 792 -21.53 23.49 -8.72
CA GLY A 792 -20.75 24.67 -9.06
C GLY A 792 -19.24 24.46 -8.86
N ASP A 793 -18.42 25.35 -9.43
CA ASP A 793 -16.98 25.16 -9.55
C ASP A 793 -16.25 25.02 -8.20
N ALA A 794 -16.59 25.86 -7.23
CA ALA A 794 -15.91 25.88 -5.93
C ALA A 794 -16.15 24.59 -5.14
N LEU A 795 -17.41 24.16 -5.01
CA LEU A 795 -17.76 22.95 -4.26
C LEU A 795 -17.33 21.68 -4.99
N TYR A 796 -17.50 21.62 -6.32
CA TYR A 796 -16.99 20.52 -7.12
C TYR A 796 -15.48 20.35 -6.89
N THR A 797 -14.72 21.44 -6.95
CA THR A 797 -13.27 21.42 -6.69
C THR A 797 -12.97 20.94 -5.27
N ALA A 798 -13.69 21.44 -4.27
CA ALA A 798 -13.50 21.04 -2.88
C ALA A 798 -13.76 19.54 -2.66
N PHE A 799 -14.82 18.98 -3.23
CA PHE A 799 -15.08 17.54 -3.19
C PHE A 799 -14.01 16.73 -3.95
N THR A 800 -13.57 17.20 -5.12
CA THR A 800 -12.51 16.50 -5.87
C THR A 800 -11.15 16.52 -5.18
N ASN A 801 -10.94 17.44 -4.23
CA ASN A 801 -9.75 17.47 -3.38
C ASN A 801 -9.84 16.45 -2.22
N ASN A 802 -11.04 16.08 -1.76
CA ASN A 802 -11.22 15.04 -0.76
C ASN A 802 -11.15 13.64 -1.38
N LEU A 803 -11.79 13.47 -2.55
CA LEU A 803 -11.77 12.23 -3.32
C LEU A 803 -11.62 12.56 -4.80
N TYR A 804 -10.58 12.05 -5.45
CA TYR A 804 -10.42 12.19 -6.90
C TYR A 804 -11.53 11.43 -7.65
N ILE A 805 -11.89 11.92 -8.84
CA ILE A 805 -12.98 11.34 -9.64
C ILE A 805 -12.67 9.93 -10.16
N ASP A 806 -11.39 9.64 -10.44
CA ASP A 806 -10.84 8.34 -10.81
C ASP A 806 -9.30 8.35 -10.77
N GLU A 807 -8.72 7.20 -11.08
CA GLU A 807 -7.28 6.99 -11.26
C GLU A 807 -6.90 7.07 -12.74
N THR A 808 -6.78 8.27 -13.31
CA THR A 808 -6.53 8.40 -14.75
C THR A 808 -5.36 7.52 -15.25
N PRO A 809 -5.39 6.98 -16.48
CA PRO A 809 -4.33 6.12 -16.99
C PRO A 809 -2.97 6.84 -16.97
N SER A 810 -1.88 6.12 -16.75
CA SER A 810 -0.52 6.69 -16.59
C SER A 810 -0.30 7.68 -15.44
N ALA A 811 -1.33 8.08 -14.67
CA ALA A 811 -1.10 8.93 -13.51
C ALA A 811 -0.44 8.15 -12.36
N ALA A 812 0.37 8.86 -11.58
CA ALA A 812 1.01 8.30 -10.39
C ALA A 812 0.00 8.18 -9.25
N HIS A 813 -0.27 6.96 -8.82
CA HIS A 813 -1.26 6.63 -7.79
C HIS A 813 -0.58 6.01 -6.58
N GLY A 814 -0.58 6.71 -5.45
CA GLY A 814 -0.16 6.17 -4.14
C GLY A 814 1.12 5.30 -4.16
N PRO A 815 1.17 4.19 -3.39
CA PRO A 815 2.33 3.31 -3.37
C PRO A 815 2.57 2.54 -4.69
N THR A 816 1.56 2.38 -5.56
CA THR A 816 1.74 1.77 -6.90
C THR A 816 2.53 2.61 -7.88
N GLY A 817 2.58 3.94 -7.71
CA GLY A 817 3.20 4.83 -8.69
C GLY A 817 2.37 4.96 -9.96
N ALA A 818 3.00 5.34 -11.07
CA ALA A 818 2.35 5.42 -12.38
C ALA A 818 1.98 4.02 -12.88
N HIS A 819 0.92 3.93 -13.71
CA HIS A 819 0.43 2.70 -14.35
C HIS A 819 -0.37 1.73 -13.46
N ALA A 820 -1.64 2.06 -13.19
CA ALA A 820 -2.58 1.19 -12.46
C ALA A 820 -3.97 1.08 -13.10
N GLY A 821 -4.20 1.66 -14.29
CA GLY A 821 -5.54 1.74 -14.90
C GLY A 821 -6.54 2.62 -14.13
N SER A 822 -7.74 2.81 -14.67
CA SER A 822 -8.70 3.84 -14.20
C SER A 822 -9.81 3.44 -13.27
N SER A 823 -9.66 2.28 -12.64
CA SER A 823 -10.66 1.75 -11.72
C SER A 823 -10.02 0.83 -10.68
N PHE A 824 -8.91 1.25 -10.07
CA PHE A 824 -8.03 0.36 -9.32
C PHE A 824 -8.30 0.40 -7.81
N GLN A 825 -8.40 1.58 -7.23
CA GLN A 825 -8.44 1.80 -5.79
C GLN A 825 -9.53 2.78 -5.36
N TYR A 826 -9.82 3.84 -6.12
CA TYR A 826 -10.79 4.86 -5.71
C TYR A 826 -11.39 5.66 -6.87
N GLY A 827 -12.53 6.29 -6.62
CA GLY A 827 -13.17 7.21 -7.56
C GLY A 827 -14.56 7.64 -7.10
N TRP A 828 -15.21 8.52 -7.87
CA TRP A 828 -16.59 8.94 -7.65
C TRP A 828 -17.61 7.88 -8.11
N TRP A 829 -17.33 6.60 -7.84
CA TRP A 829 -18.15 5.49 -8.34
C TRP A 829 -19.52 5.44 -7.65
N SER A 830 -19.54 5.46 -6.31
CA SER A 830 -20.77 5.47 -5.50
C SER A 830 -21.67 6.66 -5.82
N TYR A 831 -21.08 7.86 -6.00
CA TYR A 831 -21.87 9.06 -6.27
C TYR A 831 -22.59 8.96 -7.63
N VAL A 832 -21.89 8.55 -8.69
CA VAL A 832 -22.49 8.32 -10.02
C VAL A 832 -23.54 7.23 -9.95
N ASP A 833 -23.23 6.08 -9.32
CA ASP A 833 -24.17 4.97 -9.19
C ASP A 833 -25.49 5.41 -8.52
N LYS A 834 -25.41 6.06 -7.36
CA LYS A 834 -26.58 6.51 -6.61
C LYS A 834 -27.40 7.56 -7.35
N ASP A 835 -26.75 8.52 -7.99
CA ASP A 835 -27.45 9.57 -8.74
C ASP A 835 -28.20 8.97 -9.94
N ILE A 836 -27.51 8.13 -10.72
CA ILE A 836 -28.09 7.47 -11.90
C ILE A 836 -29.23 6.52 -11.50
N ARG A 837 -29.08 5.73 -10.44
CA ARG A 837 -30.18 4.88 -9.91
C ARG A 837 -31.37 5.73 -9.48
N SER A 838 -31.12 6.87 -8.83
CA SER A 838 -32.18 7.81 -8.42
C SER A 838 -32.91 8.41 -9.63
N VAL A 839 -32.19 8.81 -10.69
CA VAL A 839 -32.78 9.30 -11.95
C VAL A 839 -33.61 8.24 -12.67
N LEU A 840 -33.20 6.97 -12.58
CA LEU A 840 -33.96 5.82 -13.07
C LEU A 840 -35.19 5.47 -12.22
N GLY A 841 -35.41 6.16 -11.09
CA GLY A 841 -36.50 5.89 -10.16
C GLY A 841 -36.30 4.59 -9.36
N GLN A 842 -35.07 4.09 -9.26
CA GLN A 842 -34.74 2.97 -8.40
C GLN A 842 -34.68 3.41 -6.93
N THR A 843 -34.88 2.48 -6.01
CA THR A 843 -34.71 2.77 -4.58
C THR A 843 -33.22 2.81 -4.25
N VAL A 844 -32.78 3.88 -3.58
CA VAL A 844 -31.40 4.08 -3.13
C VAL A 844 -31.44 4.30 -1.62
N SER A 845 -30.72 3.49 -0.86
CA SER A 845 -30.51 3.70 0.57
C SER A 845 -29.34 4.66 0.75
N GLY A 846 -29.52 5.72 1.53
CA GLY A 846 -28.51 6.79 1.62
C GLY A 846 -28.30 7.53 0.29
N PRO A 847 -29.36 8.10 -0.34
CA PRO A 847 -29.23 8.83 -1.59
C PRO A 847 -28.44 10.13 -1.41
N LEU A 848 -27.94 10.67 -2.51
CA LEU A 848 -27.44 12.05 -2.55
C LEU A 848 -28.57 13.03 -2.17
N ALA A 849 -28.20 14.18 -1.59
CA ALA A 849 -29.18 15.18 -1.15
C ALA A 849 -30.00 15.79 -2.31
N GLU A 850 -29.40 15.84 -3.50
CA GLU A 850 -30.04 16.28 -4.74
C GLU A 850 -29.79 15.25 -5.86
N GLN A 851 -30.61 15.33 -6.91
CA GLN A 851 -30.35 14.62 -8.17
C GLN A 851 -29.58 15.54 -9.11
N TYR A 852 -28.39 15.12 -9.54
CA TYR A 852 -27.44 15.94 -10.28
C TYR A 852 -27.55 15.73 -11.79
N CYS A 853 -27.61 14.50 -12.27
CA CYS A 853 -27.66 14.18 -13.68
C CYS A 853 -28.95 14.74 -14.32
N GLY A 854 -28.78 15.73 -15.18
CA GLY A 854 -29.91 16.43 -15.82
C GLY A 854 -30.88 17.08 -14.84
N GLY A 855 -30.45 17.35 -13.60
CA GLY A 855 -31.31 17.85 -12.52
C GLY A 855 -32.46 16.90 -12.17
N GLY A 856 -32.22 15.58 -12.21
CA GLY A 856 -33.24 14.55 -11.92
C GLY A 856 -34.10 14.13 -13.12
N SER A 857 -34.01 14.83 -14.25
CA SER A 857 -34.77 14.48 -15.45
C SER A 857 -34.07 13.39 -16.26
N LEU A 858 -34.72 12.23 -16.39
CA LEU A 858 -34.19 11.10 -17.16
C LEU A 858 -33.80 11.49 -18.60
N SER A 859 -34.60 12.31 -19.28
CA SER A 859 -34.28 12.74 -20.65
C SER A 859 -33.09 13.70 -20.70
N ALA A 860 -32.99 14.63 -19.75
CA ALA A 860 -31.85 15.56 -19.70
C ALA A 860 -30.56 14.85 -19.29
N CYS A 861 -30.65 13.92 -18.33
CA CYS A 861 -29.53 13.07 -17.93
C CYS A 861 -29.03 12.26 -19.13
N ARG A 862 -29.95 11.63 -19.87
CA ARG A 862 -29.62 10.93 -21.12
C ARG A 862 -28.91 11.82 -22.13
N ASP A 863 -29.37 13.05 -22.34
CA ASP A 863 -28.73 13.98 -23.28
C ASP A 863 -27.30 14.32 -22.86
N ILE A 864 -27.05 14.51 -21.56
CA ILE A 864 -25.71 14.71 -20.99
C ILE A 864 -24.83 13.47 -21.25
N LEU A 865 -25.33 12.27 -20.94
CA LEU A 865 -24.59 11.02 -21.13
C LEU A 865 -24.24 10.77 -22.60
N ILE A 866 -25.17 11.02 -23.53
CA ILE A 866 -24.91 10.85 -24.98
C ILE A 866 -23.89 11.88 -25.48
N SER A 867 -24.00 13.13 -25.05
CA SER A 867 -23.09 14.20 -25.48
C SER A 867 -21.65 13.94 -25.02
N THR A 868 -21.47 13.57 -23.76
CA THR A 868 -20.16 13.23 -23.19
C THR A 868 -19.61 11.92 -23.79
N LEU A 869 -20.45 10.89 -23.99
CA LEU A 869 -20.04 9.63 -24.62
C LEU A 869 -19.59 9.83 -26.07
N LYS A 870 -20.30 10.66 -26.84
CA LYS A 870 -19.91 11.02 -28.21
C LYS A 870 -18.54 11.68 -28.24
N THR A 871 -18.27 12.57 -27.28
CA THR A 871 -16.99 13.27 -27.16
C THR A 871 -15.88 12.26 -26.85
N ALA A 872 -16.09 11.41 -25.85
CA ALA A 872 -15.16 10.34 -25.46
C ALA A 872 -14.87 9.36 -26.60
N ALA A 873 -15.89 8.98 -27.37
CA ALA A 873 -15.74 8.10 -28.52
C ALA A 873 -14.82 8.69 -29.61
N GLY A 874 -14.83 10.01 -29.77
CA GLY A 874 -13.95 10.75 -30.68
C GLY A 874 -12.53 11.03 -30.15
N THR A 875 -12.29 10.88 -28.85
CA THR A 875 -10.98 11.13 -28.22
C THR A 875 -9.97 10.04 -28.60
N GLY A 876 -8.91 10.42 -29.30
CA GLY A 876 -7.87 9.48 -29.74
C GLY A 876 -7.05 8.87 -28.60
N ALA A 877 -6.51 7.67 -28.80
CA ALA A 877 -5.74 6.94 -27.79
C ALA A 877 -4.55 7.74 -27.23
N SER A 878 -3.85 8.54 -28.05
CA SER A 878 -2.73 9.38 -27.59
C SER A 878 -3.14 10.53 -26.67
N THR A 879 -4.43 10.87 -26.62
CA THR A 879 -4.96 11.88 -25.67
C THR A 879 -5.38 11.21 -24.38
N VAL A 880 -5.97 10.02 -24.45
CA VAL A 880 -6.35 9.22 -23.27
C VAL A 880 -5.10 8.67 -22.55
N TYR A 881 -4.09 8.28 -23.33
CA TYR A 881 -2.83 7.69 -22.89
C TYR A 881 -1.68 8.56 -23.42
N PRO A 882 -1.34 9.69 -22.75
CA PRO A 882 -0.37 10.67 -23.27
C PRO A 882 1.09 10.18 -23.33
N GLY A 883 1.41 9.04 -22.72
CA GLY A 883 2.76 8.49 -22.63
C GLY A 883 3.61 9.16 -21.55
N ASP A 884 4.72 8.53 -21.20
CA ASP A 884 5.64 8.93 -20.13
C ASP A 884 7.06 8.42 -20.44
N SER A 885 7.96 8.38 -19.45
CA SER A 885 9.33 7.89 -19.65
C SER A 885 9.43 6.40 -19.95
N LEU A 886 8.37 5.63 -19.71
CA LEU A 886 8.31 4.18 -19.88
C LEU A 886 7.46 3.79 -21.10
N CYS A 887 6.38 4.53 -21.36
CA CYS A 887 5.38 4.18 -22.36
C CYS A 887 5.23 5.25 -23.45
N SER A 888 5.06 4.78 -24.69
CA SER A 888 4.76 5.67 -25.83
C SER A 888 3.33 6.19 -25.77
N ALA A 889 3.10 7.42 -26.23
CA ALA A 889 1.75 7.98 -26.34
C ALA A 889 0.84 7.08 -27.20
N GLY A 890 -0.35 6.78 -26.69
CA GLY A 890 -1.35 5.90 -27.31
C GLY A 890 -1.16 4.40 -27.03
N ASP A 891 -0.10 4.00 -26.33
CA ASP A 891 0.11 2.62 -25.89
C ASP A 891 -0.74 2.33 -24.65
N GLN A 892 -2.00 1.93 -24.89
CA GLN A 892 -2.98 1.64 -23.85
C GLN A 892 -2.52 0.52 -22.90
N TRP A 893 -1.96 -0.57 -23.44
CA TRP A 893 -1.52 -1.67 -22.60
C TRP A 893 -0.38 -1.25 -21.70
N CYS A 894 0.60 -0.52 -22.23
CA CYS A 894 1.73 -0.03 -21.45
C CYS A 894 1.26 0.97 -20.37
N ALA A 895 0.32 1.87 -20.71
CA ALA A 895 -0.26 2.82 -19.75
C ALA A 895 -0.95 2.16 -18.55
N ASP A 896 -1.47 0.94 -18.73
CA ASP A 896 -2.10 0.14 -17.68
C ASP A 896 -1.17 -0.93 -17.08
N SER A 897 -0.03 -1.24 -17.72
CA SER A 897 0.87 -2.32 -17.30
C SER A 897 1.49 -2.05 -15.94
N ILE A 898 1.62 -3.07 -15.09
CA ILE A 898 2.27 -2.90 -13.79
C ILE A 898 3.77 -2.79 -13.99
N VAL A 899 4.33 -1.71 -13.45
CA VAL A 899 5.76 -1.42 -13.43
C VAL A 899 6.27 -1.56 -12.00
N GLN A 900 7.34 -2.34 -11.80
CA GLN A 900 8.01 -2.40 -10.51
C GLN A 900 8.83 -1.11 -10.29
N ARG A 901 8.54 -0.39 -9.20
CA ARG A 901 9.26 0.82 -8.81
C ARG A 901 10.65 0.47 -8.27
N THR A 902 11.68 0.88 -8.99
CA THR A 902 13.07 0.62 -8.60
C THR A 902 13.47 1.41 -7.36
N LEU A 903 13.71 0.70 -6.26
CA LEU A 903 14.38 1.20 -5.05
C LEU A 903 15.86 0.75 -5.00
N GLY A 904 16.23 -0.27 -5.77
CA GLY A 904 17.60 -0.70 -6.05
C GLY A 904 18.02 -0.48 -7.52
N GLY A 905 19.19 -0.99 -7.88
CA GLY A 905 19.81 -0.84 -9.20
C GLY A 905 19.34 -1.85 -10.26
N ILE A 906 18.48 -2.80 -9.90
CA ILE A 906 17.94 -3.84 -10.80
C ILE A 906 16.60 -3.40 -11.37
N LYS A 907 16.45 -3.59 -12.69
CA LYS A 907 15.20 -3.34 -13.42
C LYS A 907 14.49 -4.67 -13.66
N HIS A 908 13.17 -4.63 -13.66
CA HIS A 908 12.32 -5.77 -13.98
C HIS A 908 11.44 -5.47 -15.19
N TYR A 909 10.95 -6.51 -15.85
CA TYR A 909 10.01 -6.32 -16.96
C TYR A 909 8.59 -5.98 -16.48
N ASN A 910 7.84 -5.23 -17.30
CA ASN A 910 6.45 -4.87 -16.99
C ASN A 910 5.52 -6.07 -17.16
N ILE A 911 4.54 -6.20 -16.26
CA ILE A 911 3.53 -7.26 -16.31
C ILE A 911 2.15 -6.73 -16.68
N SER A 912 1.25 -7.62 -17.09
CA SER A 912 -0.12 -7.26 -17.45
C SER A 912 -0.86 -6.70 -16.22
N TRP A 913 -1.75 -5.73 -16.46
CA TRP A 913 -2.61 -5.15 -15.44
C TRP A 913 -3.36 -6.24 -14.65
N GLN A 914 -3.23 -6.20 -13.33
CA GLN A 914 -3.97 -7.03 -12.38
C GLN A 914 -3.99 -6.38 -10.99
N ASN A 915 -5.16 -6.22 -10.41
CA ASN A 915 -5.32 -5.65 -9.07
C ASN A 915 -5.37 -6.76 -8.03
N ARG A 916 -4.22 -7.24 -7.56
CA ARG A 916 -4.16 -8.29 -6.54
C ARG A 916 -2.96 -8.11 -5.61
N PRO A 917 -2.94 -8.76 -4.44
CA PRO A 917 -1.85 -8.69 -3.47
C PRO A 917 -0.47 -8.94 -4.06
N THR A 918 0.52 -8.23 -3.52
CA THR A 918 1.94 -8.40 -3.85
C THR A 918 2.61 -9.39 -2.93
N PHE A 919 2.04 -9.67 -1.75
CA PHE A 919 2.19 -10.94 -1.06
C PHE A 919 0.81 -11.62 -1.05
N GLN A 920 0.70 -12.86 -1.49
CA GLN A 920 -0.60 -13.57 -1.41
C GLN A 920 -0.45 -15.01 -0.98
N GLN A 921 -1.30 -15.41 -0.03
CA GLN A 921 -1.39 -16.76 0.47
C GLN A 921 -2.64 -17.46 -0.08
N VAL A 922 -2.53 -18.77 -0.26
CA VAL A 922 -3.65 -19.70 -0.48
C VAL A 922 -3.53 -20.79 0.57
N VAL A 923 -4.49 -20.88 1.48
CA VAL A 923 -4.36 -21.67 2.71
C VAL A 923 -5.57 -22.54 2.94
N GLU A 924 -5.31 -23.77 3.36
CA GLU A 924 -6.26 -24.71 3.92
C GLU A 924 -5.50 -25.63 4.87
N PHE A 925 -5.94 -25.74 6.13
CA PHE A 925 -5.37 -26.69 7.08
C PHE A 925 -6.29 -27.90 7.19
N THR A 926 -5.72 -29.11 7.16
CA THR A 926 -6.50 -30.36 7.29
C THR A 926 -6.30 -31.03 8.65
N SER A 927 -5.45 -30.45 9.49
CA SER A 927 -5.13 -30.95 10.83
C SER A 927 -4.78 -29.80 11.78
N HIS A 928 -4.88 -30.06 13.07
CA HIS A 928 -4.57 -29.14 14.17
C HIS A 928 -3.75 -29.90 15.21
N ARG A 929 -2.88 -29.22 15.95
CA ARG A 929 -2.09 -29.82 17.04
C ARG A 929 -2.90 -30.05 18.32
#